data_AF-A0A914D2U5-F1
#
_entry.id   AF-A0A914D2U5-F1
#
_cell.length_a   1.000
_cell.length_b   1.000
_cell.length_c   1.000
_cell.angle_alpha   90.00
_cell.angle_beta   90.00
_cell.angle_gamma   90.00
#
_symmetry.space_group_name_H-M   'P 1'
#
loop_
_entity.id
_entity.type
_entity.pdbx_description
1 polymer ?
#
loop_
_entity_poly.entity_id
_entity_poly.type
_entity_poly.pdbx_seq_one_letter_code
_entity_poly.pdbx_strand_id
1 'polypeptide(L)'
;RGHVDAILEPRAVGDVTGAFFVPGYQRGYRWGPDEVDRLLADIWESNGAPYYLQPVVVKQMADGRWELIDGQQRFTTLYLIFQYMRDQGLQSAGAGYSIEYETRPGSQEFLRSPMADHKDENIDFHHIFGAYERIRSWFEAWEHRTQHVANKFYGYLFDSVKVIWYEASQDLDSITLFTRLNVGRIPLTDAELVKALVLANSRARPGYSDKSEQIAAQWDQFERELRAPEVWSFITGRHESEATHIGLVLDTLADQIGGRPSGRHRPRYYTFETLRNEITAGAQAFWDRVVKLHSLILGWYDDRQVFHKVGFLIQVGSDTFGQLVNLADGLTKPQLHAALDGRIRDVLDLTEEDLGALDYDTRSAKCSEVLLLMNVETVRARKDDTARYSFNAHSRGSWSLEHIHAQNAKELRRDEKIWREWLLLQRDVVEDLPTLESAVRAELLSEIDDVLGMIAEQQVHGVGVRFDAVKAAVEDALTDESTRRGENVHSLANLALLASGDNSALSNSTFEVKRREILARDKAGSYIPPCTRNVFLKYYTDADDQQIHFWGAADRESYLKAILEAVAPYLQTSEPGETGADTIKRVEIPLIQRDYAQGRDERDVNAIRADFLGVLIEALVSDEAVDLDFVYGEIGDGTLRPLDGQQRLTTLFLIHCAELFCRELVKPEHSPGEDFSTPKTWITDQAWYLHAWRHDPTIQSMLNMLDAVHERITAENIDLDSAWERLVDESKPAVSFYLLPIDDMPSGEELYIKMNSRGKPLTDFENFKARLEKLFHETLPKDDFDAIIHKLDGVWSDVLWSFHGGDHLIDDEFLRYLEFIIEISEWRDNVIPEGTLLERAERAFDVGNPNAASHVAFLTHAFDTWVGVDDVRAAFEEHFVDLARSSAASQTGRVPLDTTNLNLFAGCLELYGKRTGNRRLFSLAETLMLFAVLIHRQYATREIAVRLRILRNLVDGADDEVRL
;
A
#
# COMPACT_ATOMS: atom_id res chain seq x y z
N ARG A 1 -37.17 14.75 33.15
CA ARG A 1 -37.07 13.87 34.34
C ARG A 1 -36.22 12.69 33.91
N GLY A 2 -34.98 12.63 34.39
CA GLY A 2 -34.11 11.44 34.35
C GLY A 2 -33.55 11.03 32.99
N HIS A 3 -32.80 11.89 32.28
CA HIS A 3 -31.73 11.36 31.43
C HIS A 3 -30.54 11.15 32.36
N VAL A 4 -30.08 9.91 32.48
CA VAL A 4 -28.79 9.61 33.11
C VAL A 4 -27.76 9.93 32.04
N ASP A 5 -27.12 11.09 32.19
CA ASP A 5 -26.03 11.52 31.31
C ASP A 5 -24.91 10.47 31.33
N ALA A 6 -24.29 10.22 30.18
CA ALA A 6 -23.17 9.30 30.08
C ALA A 6 -22.00 9.79 30.96
N ILE A 7 -21.34 8.88 31.69
CA ILE A 7 -20.24 9.20 32.62
C ILE A 7 -18.92 8.88 31.94
N LEU A 8 -17.95 9.81 32.00
CA LEU A 8 -16.58 9.61 31.51
C LEU A 8 -15.58 9.98 32.60
N GLU A 9 -14.93 9.00 33.23
CA GLU A 9 -14.00 9.25 34.34
C GLU A 9 -12.84 8.23 34.39
N PRO A 10 -11.68 8.58 34.96
CA PRO A 10 -10.60 7.63 35.17
C PRO A 10 -10.86 6.75 36.41
N ARG A 11 -10.76 5.44 36.26
CA ARG A 11 -10.98 4.45 37.33
C ARG A 11 -9.77 3.54 37.51
N ALA A 12 -9.28 3.35 38.74
CA ALA A 12 -8.17 2.42 38.98
C ALA A 12 -8.57 0.98 38.64
N VAL A 13 -7.65 0.22 38.05
CA VAL A 13 -7.93 -1.17 37.61
C VAL A 13 -8.31 -2.05 38.79
N GLY A 14 -7.63 -1.90 39.93
CA GLY A 14 -7.91 -2.64 41.16
C GLY A 14 -9.28 -2.34 41.79
N ASP A 15 -9.86 -1.16 41.50
CA ASP A 15 -11.17 -0.74 42.03
C ASP A 15 -12.36 -1.20 41.16
N VAL A 16 -12.08 -1.89 40.05
CA VAL A 16 -13.14 -2.41 39.19
C VAL A 16 -13.77 -3.64 39.82
N THR A 17 -15.09 -3.59 40.02
CA THR A 17 -15.86 -4.69 40.64
C THR A 17 -17.17 -4.95 39.91
N GLY A 18 -17.65 -6.20 39.93
CA GLY A 18 -18.95 -6.58 39.41
C GLY A 18 -18.92 -7.73 38.40
N ALA A 19 -20.09 -8.06 37.85
CA ALA A 19 -20.22 -9.09 36.81
C ALA A 19 -20.35 -8.42 35.45
N PHE A 20 -19.45 -8.76 34.53
CA PHE A 20 -19.37 -8.23 33.18
C PHE A 20 -19.84 -9.29 32.19
N PHE A 21 -20.71 -8.88 31.28
CA PHE A 21 -21.25 -9.67 30.19
C PHE A 21 -20.71 -9.12 28.87
N VAL A 22 -20.11 -9.98 28.06
CA VAL A 22 -19.60 -9.69 26.73
C VAL A 22 -20.62 -10.20 25.71
N PRO A 23 -21.36 -9.31 25.02
CA PRO A 23 -22.36 -9.68 24.03
C PRO A 23 -21.78 -10.32 22.77
N GLY A 24 -22.63 -11.06 22.05
CA GLY A 24 -22.24 -11.85 20.88
C GLY A 24 -21.82 -11.05 19.65
N TYR A 25 -22.14 -9.75 19.56
CA TYR A 25 -21.64 -8.89 18.47
C TYR A 25 -20.12 -8.61 18.58
N GLN A 26 -19.51 -8.87 19.73
CA GLN A 26 -18.06 -8.76 19.90
C GLN A 26 -17.36 -10.09 19.61
N ARG A 27 -16.16 -9.99 19.01
CA ARG A 27 -15.29 -11.15 18.79
C ARG A 27 -14.84 -11.78 20.12
N GLY A 28 -14.52 -13.06 20.09
CA GLY A 28 -13.84 -13.77 21.18
C GLY A 28 -12.49 -13.16 21.59
N TYR A 29 -11.82 -13.72 22.60
CA TYR A 29 -10.47 -13.26 22.99
C TYR A 29 -9.42 -13.62 21.93
N ARG A 30 -8.62 -12.65 21.48
CA ARG A 30 -7.70 -12.73 20.31
C ARG A 30 -6.37 -12.02 20.49
N TRP A 31 -6.04 -11.55 21.70
CA TRP A 31 -4.72 -11.00 21.98
C TRP A 31 -3.68 -12.12 21.96
N GLY A 32 -2.60 -11.90 21.21
CA GLY A 32 -1.47 -12.80 21.11
C GLY A 32 -0.34 -12.42 22.06
N PRO A 33 0.83 -13.06 21.93
CA PRO A 33 1.99 -12.84 22.80
C PRO A 33 2.43 -11.37 22.84
N ASP A 34 2.48 -10.71 21.68
CA ASP A 34 2.99 -9.34 21.56
C ASP A 34 2.11 -8.32 22.30
N GLU A 35 0.78 -8.42 22.20
CA GLU A 35 -0.12 -7.51 22.92
C GLU A 35 -0.03 -7.68 24.44
N VAL A 36 0.09 -8.93 24.90
CA VAL A 36 0.20 -9.27 26.33
C VAL A 36 1.52 -8.76 26.91
N ASP A 37 2.63 -8.97 26.20
CA ASP A 37 3.95 -8.48 26.61
C ASP A 37 4.02 -6.97 26.72
N ARG A 38 3.44 -6.26 25.74
CA ARG A 38 3.40 -4.80 25.75
C ARG A 38 2.63 -4.31 26.97
N LEU A 39 1.46 -4.88 27.26
CA LEU A 39 0.69 -4.50 28.45
C LEU A 39 1.48 -4.69 29.75
N LEU A 40 2.18 -5.82 29.89
CA LEU A 40 3.00 -6.11 31.07
C LEU A 40 4.20 -5.16 31.18
N ALA A 41 4.93 -4.94 30.08
CA ALA A 41 6.07 -4.04 30.02
C ALA A 41 5.64 -2.60 30.36
N ASP A 42 4.55 -2.12 29.78
CA ASP A 42 4.05 -0.76 30.00
C ASP A 42 3.65 -0.50 31.45
N ILE A 43 2.94 -1.44 32.08
CA ILE A 43 2.57 -1.32 33.50
C ILE A 43 3.83 -1.31 34.36
N TRP A 44 4.82 -2.16 34.04
CA TRP A 44 6.06 -2.21 34.79
C TRP A 44 6.94 -0.95 34.63
N GLU A 45 7.11 -0.49 33.39
CA GLU A 45 7.88 0.69 33.02
C GLU A 45 7.25 1.99 33.50
N SER A 46 5.93 2.02 33.74
CA SER A 46 5.27 3.14 34.42
C SER A 46 5.94 3.49 35.75
N ASN A 47 6.56 2.50 36.41
CA ASN A 47 7.26 2.64 37.68
C ASN A 47 6.43 3.37 38.76
N GLY A 48 5.11 3.19 38.74
CA GLY A 48 4.16 3.83 39.66
C GLY A 48 3.69 5.23 39.26
N ALA A 49 4.12 5.76 38.10
CA ALA A 49 3.54 6.97 37.52
C ALA A 49 2.12 6.70 37.01
N PRO A 50 1.21 7.71 37.00
CA PRO A 50 -0.14 7.56 36.46
C PRO A 50 -0.12 7.00 35.03
N TYR A 51 -0.78 5.86 34.83
CA TYR A 51 -0.80 5.14 33.57
C TYR A 51 -2.24 4.87 33.15
N TYR A 52 -2.67 5.50 32.05
CA TYR A 52 -4.05 5.40 31.57
C TYR A 52 -4.14 4.43 30.39
N LEU A 53 -5.00 3.43 30.53
CA LEU A 53 -5.42 2.53 29.47
C LEU A 53 -6.51 3.21 28.63
N GLN A 54 -6.65 2.84 27.34
CA GLN A 54 -7.72 3.39 26.48
C GLN A 54 -9.11 3.09 27.07
N PRO A 55 -10.18 3.78 26.60
CA PRO A 55 -11.50 3.63 27.17
C PRO A 55 -12.01 2.19 27.28
N VAL A 56 -12.74 1.95 28.37
CA VAL A 56 -13.57 0.77 28.58
C VAL A 56 -15.01 1.28 28.59
N VAL A 57 -15.79 0.84 27.60
CA VAL A 57 -17.17 1.29 27.42
C VAL A 57 -18.10 0.25 27.98
N VAL A 58 -18.98 0.67 28.88
CA VAL A 58 -19.93 -0.22 29.56
C VAL A 58 -21.33 0.36 29.55
N LYS A 59 -22.32 -0.52 29.72
CA LYS A 59 -23.71 -0.15 29.97
C LYS A 59 -24.28 -0.99 31.10
N GLN A 60 -24.95 -0.37 32.05
CA GLN A 60 -25.56 -1.10 33.16
C GLN A 60 -26.80 -1.86 32.67
N MET A 61 -26.88 -3.16 32.95
CA MET A 61 -28.01 -4.02 32.59
C MET A 61 -29.08 -3.99 33.68
N ALA A 62 -30.32 -4.36 33.33
CA ALA A 62 -31.46 -4.38 34.26
C ALA A 62 -31.29 -5.35 35.44
N ASP A 63 -30.46 -6.39 35.27
CA ASP A 63 -30.14 -7.39 36.30
C ASP A 63 -28.95 -6.98 37.20
N GLY A 64 -28.38 -5.78 36.99
CA GLY A 64 -27.25 -5.26 37.74
C GLY A 64 -25.88 -5.69 37.23
N ARG A 65 -25.80 -6.48 36.14
CA ARG A 65 -24.54 -6.74 35.43
C ARG A 65 -24.12 -5.54 34.58
N TRP A 66 -22.86 -5.54 34.16
CA TRP A 66 -22.33 -4.59 33.19
C TRP A 66 -22.23 -5.25 31.82
N GLU A 67 -22.91 -4.71 30.82
CA GLU A 67 -22.63 -5.03 29.42
C GLU A 67 -21.32 -4.33 29.03
N LEU A 68 -20.29 -5.10 28.68
CA LEU A 68 -19.02 -4.57 28.19
C LEU A 68 -19.13 -4.35 26.69
N ILE A 69 -19.10 -3.10 26.23
CA ILE A 69 -19.33 -2.72 24.82
C ILE A 69 -18.01 -2.55 24.06
N ASP A 70 -16.96 -2.00 24.69
CA ASP A 70 -15.62 -1.87 24.10
C ASP A 70 -14.53 -1.98 25.18
N GLY A 71 -13.34 -2.44 24.79
CA GLY A 71 -12.20 -2.68 25.68
C GLY A 71 -12.05 -4.12 26.16
N GLN A 72 -12.86 -5.05 25.66
CA GLN A 72 -12.89 -6.48 26.03
C GLN A 72 -11.51 -7.12 26.14
N GLN A 73 -10.68 -7.05 25.09
CA GLN A 73 -9.40 -7.77 25.03
C GLN A 73 -8.45 -7.37 26.17
N ARG A 74 -8.33 -6.06 26.44
CA ARG A 74 -7.55 -5.53 27.57
C ARG A 74 -8.14 -5.98 28.90
N PHE A 75 -9.45 -5.85 29.03
CA PHE A 75 -10.18 -6.11 30.27
C PHE A 75 -10.06 -7.58 30.70
N THR A 76 -10.11 -8.50 29.74
CA THR A 76 -9.84 -9.93 29.94
C THR A 76 -8.38 -10.21 30.27
N THR A 77 -7.42 -9.52 29.66
CA THR A 77 -5.99 -9.70 29.97
C THR A 77 -5.65 -9.24 31.39
N LEU A 78 -6.22 -8.11 31.84
CA LEU A 78 -6.10 -7.65 33.22
C LEU A 78 -6.67 -8.67 34.22
N TYR A 79 -7.79 -9.32 33.85
CA TYR A 79 -8.36 -10.41 34.65
C TYR A 79 -7.38 -11.58 34.76
N LEU A 80 -6.78 -12.00 33.64
CA LEU A 80 -5.77 -13.08 33.61
C LEU A 80 -4.53 -12.76 34.45
N ILE A 81 -4.09 -11.50 34.49
CA ILE A 81 -2.96 -11.05 35.33
C ILE A 81 -3.27 -11.23 36.82
N PHE A 82 -4.45 -10.79 37.28
CA PHE A 82 -4.89 -11.01 38.66
C PHE A 82 -5.06 -12.50 38.98
N GLN A 83 -5.62 -13.24 38.03
CA GLN A 83 -5.86 -14.68 38.15
C GLN A 83 -4.53 -15.44 38.32
N TYR A 84 -3.54 -15.17 37.48
CA TYR A 84 -2.21 -15.76 37.59
C TYR A 84 -1.55 -15.47 38.95
N MET A 85 -1.57 -14.21 39.39
CA MET A 85 -1.00 -13.83 40.69
C MET A 85 -1.67 -14.56 41.86
N ARG A 86 -2.98 -14.79 41.78
CA ARG A 86 -3.72 -15.55 42.79
C ARG A 86 -3.38 -17.04 42.74
N ASP A 87 -3.39 -17.63 41.55
CA ASP A 87 -3.22 -19.08 41.38
C ASP A 87 -1.80 -19.54 41.73
N GLN A 88 -0.79 -18.69 41.53
CA GLN A 88 0.59 -18.94 41.97
C GLN A 88 0.86 -18.58 43.43
N GLY A 89 -0.15 -18.13 44.18
CA GLY A 89 0.01 -17.69 45.58
C GLY A 89 0.86 -16.43 45.76
N LEU A 90 1.09 -15.67 44.68
CA LEU A 90 1.81 -14.40 44.72
C LEU A 90 0.97 -13.31 45.40
N GLN A 91 -0.36 -13.39 45.29
CA GLN A 91 -1.33 -12.55 45.99
C GLN A 91 -2.51 -13.39 46.51
N SER A 92 -3.15 -12.94 47.59
CA SER A 92 -4.28 -13.67 48.19
C SER A 92 -5.63 -13.36 47.55
N ALA A 93 -5.74 -12.27 46.78
CA ALA A 93 -6.98 -11.81 46.16
C ALA A 93 -6.82 -11.75 44.63
N GLY A 94 -7.79 -12.31 43.91
CA GLY A 94 -7.91 -12.17 42.45
C GLY A 94 -8.61 -10.88 42.05
N ALA A 95 -9.07 -10.82 40.80
CA ALA A 95 -9.84 -9.68 40.30
C ALA A 95 -11.14 -9.49 41.08
N GLY A 96 -11.54 -8.23 41.33
CA GLY A 96 -12.81 -7.88 41.96
C GLY A 96 -14.04 -8.08 41.06
N TYR A 97 -13.84 -8.59 39.84
CA TYR A 97 -14.86 -8.72 38.80
C TYR A 97 -14.80 -10.08 38.10
N SER A 98 -15.89 -10.44 37.43
CA SER A 98 -16.00 -11.65 36.60
C SER A 98 -16.42 -11.31 35.18
N ILE A 99 -16.02 -12.12 34.20
CA ILE A 99 -16.38 -11.97 32.79
C ILE A 99 -17.18 -13.20 32.34
N GLU A 100 -18.24 -12.97 31.58
CA GLU A 100 -19.09 -13.98 30.94
C GLU A 100 -19.24 -13.63 29.46
N TYR A 101 -19.18 -14.64 28.59
CA TYR A 101 -19.29 -14.47 27.14
C TYR A 101 -20.59 -15.08 26.64
N GLU A 102 -21.37 -14.33 25.87
CA GLU A 102 -22.64 -14.80 25.31
C GLU A 102 -22.44 -15.98 24.36
N THR A 103 -21.51 -15.85 23.41
CA THR A 103 -21.26 -16.85 22.35
C THR A 103 -20.44 -18.04 22.82
N ARG A 104 -19.77 -17.92 23.98
CA ARG A 104 -18.82 -18.91 24.50
C ARG A 104 -19.04 -19.14 26.01
N PRO A 105 -20.10 -19.86 26.41
CA PRO A 105 -20.39 -20.11 27.83
C PRO A 105 -19.23 -20.77 28.59
N GLY A 106 -18.47 -21.65 27.93
CA GLY A 106 -17.30 -22.32 28.51
C GLY A 106 -16.10 -21.40 28.81
N SER A 107 -16.02 -20.22 28.17
CA SER A 107 -14.90 -19.29 28.36
C SER A 107 -14.83 -18.73 29.78
N GLN A 108 -15.96 -18.59 30.48
CA GLN A 108 -15.94 -18.14 31.87
C GLN A 108 -15.22 -19.15 32.78
N GLU A 109 -15.49 -20.44 32.61
CA GLU A 109 -14.85 -21.50 33.39
C GLU A 109 -13.38 -21.64 33.02
N PHE A 110 -13.06 -21.59 31.72
CA PHE A 110 -11.68 -21.66 31.24
C PHE A 110 -10.84 -20.46 31.70
N LEU A 111 -11.39 -19.24 31.72
CA LEU A 111 -10.71 -18.05 32.28
C LEU A 111 -10.36 -18.21 33.76
N ARG A 112 -11.21 -18.90 34.53
CA ARG A 112 -10.95 -19.17 35.95
C ARG A 112 -9.87 -20.23 36.14
N SER A 113 -9.62 -21.09 35.16
CA SER A 113 -8.57 -22.11 35.25
C SER A 113 -8.05 -22.49 33.86
N PRO A 114 -7.17 -21.67 33.25
CA PRO A 114 -6.63 -21.97 31.92
C PRO A 114 -5.79 -23.24 31.95
N MET A 115 -6.31 -24.33 31.35
CA MET A 115 -5.66 -25.65 31.35
C MET A 115 -5.07 -25.97 29.97
N ALA A 116 -3.82 -26.46 29.97
CA ALA A 116 -3.09 -26.77 28.74
C ALA A 116 -3.78 -27.83 27.87
N ASP A 117 -4.40 -28.83 28.50
CA ASP A 117 -5.03 -29.97 27.81
C ASP A 117 -6.28 -29.58 27.00
N HIS A 118 -6.89 -28.45 27.32
CA HIS A 118 -8.11 -27.95 26.68
C HIS A 118 -7.85 -26.74 25.78
N LYS A 119 -6.61 -26.26 25.68
CA LYS A 119 -6.30 -24.99 25.00
C LYS A 119 -6.67 -25.01 23.51
N ASP A 120 -6.59 -26.16 22.84
CA ASP A 120 -6.82 -26.26 21.39
C ASP A 120 -8.26 -26.70 21.05
N GLU A 121 -9.16 -26.78 22.04
CA GLU A 121 -10.57 -27.12 21.80
C GLU A 121 -11.30 -26.05 20.97
N ASN A 122 -10.90 -24.79 21.12
CA ASN A 122 -11.40 -23.69 20.31
C ASN A 122 -10.38 -22.54 20.29
N ILE A 123 -10.57 -21.63 19.35
CA ILE A 123 -9.71 -20.45 19.14
C ILE A 123 -9.61 -19.55 20.39
N ASP A 124 -10.70 -19.37 21.13
CA ASP A 124 -10.71 -18.53 22.34
C ASP A 124 -9.82 -19.12 23.44
N PHE A 125 -9.92 -20.43 23.68
CA PHE A 125 -9.13 -21.13 24.69
C PHE A 125 -7.65 -21.10 24.34
N HIS A 126 -7.32 -21.17 23.04
CA HIS A 126 -5.95 -21.12 22.57
C HIS A 126 -5.31 -19.77 22.90
N HIS A 127 -5.99 -18.67 22.56
CA HIS A 127 -5.50 -17.31 22.84
C HIS A 127 -5.51 -17.00 24.36
N ILE A 128 -6.55 -17.42 25.10
CA ILE A 128 -6.61 -17.24 26.56
C ILE A 128 -5.43 -17.96 27.25
N PHE A 129 -5.16 -19.21 26.87
CA PHE A 129 -4.06 -19.98 27.43
C PHE A 129 -2.70 -19.39 27.02
N GLY A 130 -2.55 -18.98 25.75
CA GLY A 130 -1.35 -18.30 25.26
C GLY A 130 -1.04 -17.02 26.06
N ALA A 131 -2.04 -16.19 26.33
CA ALA A 131 -1.89 -15.01 27.18
C ALA A 131 -1.50 -15.37 28.61
N TYR A 132 -2.13 -16.39 29.21
CA TYR A 132 -1.81 -16.86 30.55
C TYR A 132 -0.36 -17.37 30.65
N GLU A 133 0.11 -18.17 29.68
CA GLU A 133 1.50 -18.65 29.62
C GLU A 133 2.50 -17.52 29.39
N ARG A 134 2.10 -16.46 28.67
CA ARG A 134 2.97 -15.30 28.50
C ARG A 134 3.12 -14.48 29.78
N ILE A 135 2.00 -14.24 30.49
CA ILE A 135 2.00 -13.65 31.84
C ILE A 135 2.88 -14.47 32.78
N ARG A 136 2.73 -15.80 32.75
CA ARG A 136 3.55 -16.72 33.53
C ARG A 136 5.03 -16.56 33.23
N SER A 137 5.41 -16.64 31.96
CA SER A 137 6.79 -16.51 31.51
C SER A 137 7.40 -15.18 31.95
N TRP A 138 6.63 -14.09 31.90
CA TRP A 138 7.07 -12.77 32.31
C TRP A 138 7.38 -12.69 33.81
N PHE A 139 6.51 -13.23 34.68
CA PHE A 139 6.74 -13.26 36.12
C PHE A 139 7.86 -14.23 36.53
N GLU A 140 7.93 -15.40 35.91
CA GLU A 140 8.97 -16.41 36.18
C GLU A 140 10.37 -15.95 35.75
N ALA A 141 10.48 -15.08 34.73
CA ALA A 141 11.75 -14.51 34.28
C ALA A 141 12.50 -13.68 35.35
N TRP A 142 11.80 -13.27 36.43
CA TRP A 142 12.41 -12.56 37.56
C TRP A 142 13.01 -13.50 38.63
N GLU A 143 12.90 -14.82 38.45
CA GLU A 143 13.47 -15.86 39.31
C GLU A 143 13.18 -15.64 40.81
N HIS A 144 14.22 -15.53 41.65
CA HIS A 144 14.10 -15.32 43.10
C HIS A 144 13.41 -13.99 43.48
N ARG A 145 13.17 -13.07 42.53
CA ARG A 145 12.50 -11.79 42.76
C ARG A 145 11.03 -11.78 42.37
N THR A 146 10.48 -12.87 41.82
CA THR A 146 9.08 -12.94 41.34
C THR A 146 8.08 -12.41 42.39
N GLN A 147 8.18 -12.83 43.65
CA GLN A 147 7.27 -12.33 44.71
C GLN A 147 7.37 -10.81 44.93
N HIS A 148 8.58 -10.25 44.89
CA HIS A 148 8.79 -8.81 45.06
C HIS A 148 8.21 -8.02 43.88
N VAL A 149 8.46 -8.50 42.65
CA VAL A 149 7.92 -7.91 41.42
C VAL A 149 6.39 -7.99 41.42
N ALA A 150 5.82 -9.13 41.78
CA ALA A 150 4.37 -9.30 41.88
C ALA A 150 3.71 -8.35 42.88
N ASN A 151 4.32 -8.15 44.06
CA ASN A 151 3.82 -7.17 45.03
C ASN A 151 3.81 -5.75 44.46
N LYS A 152 4.89 -5.35 43.77
CA LYS A 152 5.01 -4.00 43.20
C LYS A 152 4.04 -3.81 42.02
N PHE A 153 3.96 -4.79 41.13
CA PHE A 153 3.04 -4.80 39.99
C PHE A 153 1.58 -4.74 40.45
N TYR A 154 1.23 -5.52 41.47
CA TYR A 154 -0.10 -5.47 42.09
C TYR A 154 -0.40 -4.08 42.66
N GLY A 155 0.55 -3.45 43.35
CA GLY A 155 0.41 -2.06 43.80
C GLY A 155 0.12 -1.08 42.66
N TYR A 156 0.82 -1.19 41.53
CA TYR A 156 0.54 -0.36 40.36
C TYR A 156 -0.90 -0.49 39.87
N LEU A 157 -1.46 -1.70 39.85
CA LEU A 157 -2.85 -1.93 39.40
C LEU A 157 -3.90 -1.21 40.27
N PHE A 158 -3.62 -0.95 41.54
CA PHE A 158 -4.53 -0.23 42.45
C PHE A 158 -4.23 1.27 42.51
N ASP A 159 -2.96 1.66 42.43
CA ASP A 159 -2.55 3.03 42.73
C ASP A 159 -2.38 3.90 41.47
N SER A 160 -1.81 3.34 40.40
CA SER A 160 -1.29 4.14 39.27
C SER A 160 -1.91 3.78 37.92
N VAL A 161 -2.35 2.53 37.71
CA VAL A 161 -2.95 2.08 36.46
C VAL A 161 -4.46 2.33 36.47
N LYS A 162 -4.94 3.15 35.52
CA LYS A 162 -6.34 3.56 35.41
C LYS A 162 -6.91 3.22 34.03
N VAL A 163 -8.17 2.81 33.97
CA VAL A 163 -8.96 2.75 32.73
C VAL A 163 -9.78 4.02 32.59
N ILE A 164 -9.92 4.53 31.36
CA ILE A 164 -10.90 5.60 31.08
C ILE A 164 -12.29 4.93 31.02
N TRP A 165 -13.07 5.06 32.07
CA TRP A 165 -14.38 4.45 32.20
C TRP A 165 -15.43 5.29 31.49
N TYR A 166 -16.07 4.72 30.47
CA TYR A 166 -17.20 5.34 29.77
C TYR A 166 -18.48 4.54 30.01
N GLU A 167 -19.39 5.10 30.80
CA GLU A 167 -20.72 4.53 31.04
C GLU A 167 -21.72 5.13 30.05
N ALA A 168 -22.20 4.31 29.13
CA ALA A 168 -23.16 4.71 28.11
C ALA A 168 -24.57 4.89 28.71
N SER A 169 -25.30 5.88 28.20
CA SER A 169 -26.70 6.12 28.58
C SER A 169 -27.58 4.92 28.26
N GLN A 170 -28.57 4.67 29.12
CA GLN A 170 -29.50 3.54 29.00
C GLN A 170 -30.28 3.52 27.67
N ASP A 171 -30.53 4.71 27.12
CA ASP A 171 -31.32 4.92 25.89
C ASP A 171 -30.54 4.57 24.60
N LEU A 172 -29.21 4.38 24.68
CA LEU A 172 -28.38 4.10 23.50
C LEU A 172 -28.40 2.60 23.15
N ASP A 173 -28.53 2.28 21.86
CA ASP A 173 -28.35 0.92 21.36
C ASP A 173 -26.87 0.51 21.38
N SER A 174 -26.57 -0.64 22.00
CA SER A 174 -25.20 -1.09 22.26
C SER A 174 -24.45 -1.48 20.98
N ILE A 175 -25.13 -2.11 20.01
CA ILE A 175 -24.56 -2.49 18.71
C ILE A 175 -24.21 -1.23 17.89
N THR A 176 -25.12 -0.26 17.87
CA THR A 176 -24.92 1.02 17.20
C THR A 176 -23.76 1.80 17.83
N LEU A 177 -23.64 1.78 19.16
CA LEU A 177 -22.52 2.41 19.87
C LEU A 177 -21.19 1.73 19.56
N PHE A 178 -21.14 0.41 19.65
CA PHE A 178 -19.96 -0.39 19.30
C PHE A 178 -19.50 -0.12 17.86
N THR A 179 -20.45 -0.13 16.92
CA THR A 179 -20.19 0.14 15.51
C THR A 179 -19.64 1.55 15.33
N ARG A 180 -20.24 2.59 15.94
CA ARG A 180 -19.74 3.98 15.85
C ARG A 180 -18.34 4.17 16.46
N LEU A 181 -18.02 3.46 17.53
CA LEU A 181 -16.70 3.54 18.19
C LEU A 181 -15.58 2.92 17.35
N ASN A 182 -15.92 1.97 16.49
CA ASN A 182 -14.96 1.23 15.68
C ASN A 182 -14.96 1.64 14.19
N VAL A 183 -16.06 2.17 13.67
CA VAL A 183 -16.16 2.69 12.29
C VAL A 183 -15.27 3.92 12.15
N GLY A 184 -14.34 3.87 11.18
CA GLY A 184 -13.49 5.01 10.81
C GLY A 184 -12.24 5.19 11.66
N ARG A 185 -11.89 4.25 12.55
CA ARG A 185 -10.55 4.25 13.18
C ARG A 185 -9.49 3.93 12.14
N ILE A 186 -8.84 4.96 11.63
CA ILE A 186 -7.58 4.82 10.89
C ILE A 186 -6.51 4.55 11.94
N PRO A 187 -5.89 3.36 11.95
CA PRO A 187 -4.80 3.13 12.86
C PRO A 187 -3.59 3.97 12.49
N LEU A 188 -2.83 4.37 13.51
CA LEU A 188 -1.56 5.04 13.27
C LEU A 188 -0.64 4.12 12.47
N THR A 189 0.02 4.70 11.49
CA THR A 189 1.10 4.09 10.74
C THR A 189 2.35 3.97 11.61
N ASP A 190 3.28 3.10 11.21
CA ASP A 190 4.62 3.01 11.79
C ASP A 190 5.31 4.39 11.85
N ALA A 191 5.18 5.18 10.79
CA ALA A 191 5.75 6.52 10.69
C ALA A 191 5.16 7.49 11.73
N GLU A 192 3.85 7.47 11.95
CA GLU A 192 3.19 8.32 12.95
C GLU A 192 3.55 7.93 14.38
N LEU A 193 3.65 6.63 14.66
CA LEU A 193 4.10 6.12 15.96
C LEU A 193 5.56 6.50 16.23
N VAL A 194 6.45 6.39 15.23
CA VAL A 194 7.84 6.84 15.33
C VAL A 194 7.90 8.36 15.54
N LYS A 195 7.17 9.16 14.75
CA LYS A 195 7.13 10.63 14.89
C LYS A 195 6.76 11.01 16.31
N ALA A 196 5.66 10.46 16.81
CA ALA A 196 5.18 10.76 18.15
C ALA A 196 6.20 10.33 19.22
N LEU A 197 6.81 9.14 19.10
CA LEU A 197 7.80 8.65 20.07
C LEU A 197 9.08 9.51 20.08
N VAL A 198 9.56 9.93 18.91
CA VAL A 198 10.73 10.82 18.80
C VAL A 198 10.41 12.17 19.43
N LEU A 199 9.24 12.75 19.17
CA LEU A 199 8.82 14.02 19.76
C LEU A 199 8.69 13.94 21.29
N ALA A 200 8.04 12.90 21.80
CA ALA A 200 7.87 12.67 23.24
C ALA A 200 9.23 12.55 23.95
N ASN A 201 10.14 11.71 23.43
CA ASN A 201 11.47 11.53 24.01
C ASN A 201 12.40 12.74 23.80
N SER A 202 12.07 13.65 22.89
CA SER A 202 12.81 14.91 22.70
C SER A 202 12.36 16.02 23.65
N ARG A 203 11.17 15.90 24.27
CA ARG A 203 10.62 16.86 25.26
C ARG A 203 11.00 16.56 26.71
N ALA A 204 11.49 15.36 27.01
CA ALA A 204 11.71 14.87 28.37
C ALA A 204 12.83 15.58 29.19
N ARG A 205 13.40 16.69 28.71
CA ARG A 205 14.36 17.52 29.47
C ARG A 205 13.81 18.93 29.69
N PRO A 206 13.69 19.42 30.93
CA PRO A 206 13.23 20.79 31.20
C PRO A 206 14.10 21.81 30.46
N GLY A 207 13.51 22.61 29.56
CA GLY A 207 14.19 23.65 28.78
C GLY A 207 14.47 23.35 27.30
N TYR A 208 13.92 22.27 26.73
CA TYR A 208 14.19 21.80 25.34
C TYR A 208 12.98 21.85 24.36
N SER A 209 11.98 22.71 24.58
CA SER A 209 10.79 22.79 23.69
C SER A 209 11.16 22.97 22.20
N ASP A 210 12.18 23.79 21.91
CA ASP A 210 12.60 24.16 20.55
C ASP A 210 13.02 22.97 19.67
N LYS A 211 13.55 21.89 20.27
CA LYS A 211 14.03 20.74 19.48
C LYS A 211 12.91 19.86 18.95
N SER A 212 11.84 19.68 19.74
CA SER A 212 10.68 18.90 19.28
C SER A 212 9.99 19.59 18.11
N GLU A 213 9.90 20.92 18.13
CA GLU A 213 9.37 21.73 17.04
C GLU A 213 10.28 21.68 15.80
N GLN A 214 11.60 21.74 15.98
CA GLN A 214 12.56 21.55 14.89
C GLN A 214 12.43 20.18 14.22
N ILE A 215 12.32 19.11 15.01
CA ILE A 215 12.13 17.74 14.49
C ILE A 215 10.82 17.63 13.71
N ALA A 216 9.73 18.20 14.24
CA ALA A 216 8.45 18.22 13.54
C ALA A 216 8.54 18.96 12.19
N ALA A 217 9.19 20.13 12.14
CA ALA A 217 9.39 20.89 10.92
C ALA A 217 10.28 20.15 9.90
N GLN A 218 11.36 19.51 10.36
CA GLN A 218 12.22 18.68 9.51
C GLN A 218 11.49 17.46 8.97
N TRP A 219 10.66 16.81 9.79
CA TRP A 219 9.83 15.69 9.38
C TRP A 219 8.93 16.08 8.21
N ASP A 220 8.23 17.20 8.33
CA ASP A 220 7.31 17.69 7.31
C ASP A 220 8.08 18.12 6.03
N GLN A 221 9.28 18.69 6.18
CA GLN A 221 10.18 18.97 5.06
C GLN A 221 10.59 17.68 4.32
N PHE A 222 11.02 16.65 5.05
CA PHE A 222 11.46 15.37 4.46
C PHE A 222 10.31 14.69 3.73
N GLU A 223 9.11 14.71 4.32
CA GLU A 223 7.92 14.16 3.70
C GLU A 223 7.60 14.86 2.37
N ARG A 224 7.70 16.19 2.30
CA ARG A 224 7.49 16.96 1.07
C ARG A 224 8.55 16.68 0.00
N GLU A 225 9.82 16.58 0.41
CA GLU A 225 10.94 16.35 -0.51
C GLU A 225 10.92 14.93 -1.09
N LEU A 226 10.61 13.93 -0.27
CA LEU A 226 10.46 12.54 -0.72
C LEU A 226 9.23 12.32 -1.61
N ARG A 227 8.18 13.14 -1.45
CA ARG A 227 6.99 13.15 -2.33
C ARG A 227 7.24 13.73 -3.72
N ALA A 228 8.40 14.36 -3.96
CA ALA A 228 8.73 14.82 -5.30
C ALA A 228 8.80 13.61 -6.25
N PRO A 229 8.00 13.55 -7.35
CA PRO A 229 7.83 12.31 -8.11
C PRO A 229 9.13 11.71 -8.66
N GLU A 230 10.08 12.54 -9.09
CA GLU A 230 11.39 12.07 -9.56
C GLU A 230 12.30 11.58 -8.42
N VAL A 231 12.17 12.16 -7.21
CA VAL A 231 12.89 11.68 -6.03
C VAL A 231 12.36 10.31 -5.61
N TRP A 232 11.03 10.16 -5.59
CA TRP A 232 10.39 8.92 -5.19
C TRP A 232 10.65 7.78 -6.16
N SER A 233 10.49 8.01 -7.47
CA SER A 233 10.63 6.97 -8.48
C SER A 233 12.05 6.46 -8.60
N PHE A 234 13.08 7.29 -8.40
CA PHE A 234 14.47 6.82 -8.50
C PHE A 234 14.87 5.90 -7.34
N ILE A 235 14.30 6.07 -6.14
CA ILE A 235 14.62 5.23 -4.96
C ILE A 235 13.67 4.06 -4.76
N THR A 236 12.50 4.06 -5.41
CA THR A 236 11.51 2.98 -5.25
C THR A 236 11.23 2.20 -6.53
N GLY A 237 11.50 2.77 -7.70
CA GLY A 237 11.06 2.25 -9.00
C GLY A 237 9.55 2.37 -9.22
N ARG A 238 8.84 3.07 -8.33
CA ARG A 238 7.37 3.18 -8.31
C ARG A 238 6.92 4.62 -8.57
N HIS A 239 5.74 4.74 -9.17
CA HIS A 239 5.06 6.04 -9.34
C HIS A 239 3.95 6.26 -8.30
N GLU A 240 3.41 5.19 -7.71
CA GLU A 240 2.29 5.25 -6.76
C GLU A 240 2.67 6.02 -5.48
N SER A 241 1.74 6.87 -5.03
CA SER A 241 1.90 7.66 -3.81
C SER A 241 1.55 6.83 -2.57
N GLU A 242 2.50 6.66 -1.67
CA GLU A 242 2.25 6.05 -0.35
C GLU A 242 1.69 7.08 0.65
N ALA A 243 1.00 6.60 1.69
CA ALA A 243 0.41 7.45 2.73
C ALA A 243 1.48 8.31 3.44
N THR A 244 2.67 7.75 3.69
CA THR A 244 3.84 8.44 4.24
C THR A 244 5.12 8.01 3.51
N HIS A 245 5.87 8.95 2.93
CA HIS A 245 7.07 8.65 2.15
C HIS A 245 8.33 8.54 3.03
N ILE A 246 8.37 9.24 4.17
CA ILE A 246 9.43 9.04 5.19
C ILE A 246 9.45 7.61 5.72
N GLY A 247 8.36 6.85 5.56
CA GLY A 247 8.28 5.42 5.84
C GLY A 247 9.44 4.63 5.24
N LEU A 248 9.85 4.91 3.99
CA LEU A 248 10.99 4.26 3.35
C LEU A 248 12.31 4.44 4.13
N VAL A 249 12.55 5.64 4.66
CA VAL A 249 13.74 5.97 5.45
C VAL A 249 13.72 5.20 6.77
N LEU A 250 12.57 5.18 7.45
CA LEU A 250 12.39 4.47 8.71
C LEU A 250 12.49 2.95 8.52
N ASP A 251 11.89 2.43 7.45
CA ASP A 251 11.92 1.03 7.08
C ASP A 251 13.34 0.55 6.79
N THR A 252 14.13 1.36 6.09
CA THR A 252 15.55 1.09 5.82
C THR A 252 16.36 1.04 7.11
N LEU A 253 16.13 1.97 8.05
CA LEU A 253 16.81 1.96 9.36
C LEU A 253 16.40 0.74 10.21
N ALA A 254 15.11 0.36 10.19
CA ALA A 254 14.63 -0.82 10.88
C ALA A 254 15.26 -2.10 10.29
N ASP A 255 15.34 -2.23 8.96
CA ASP A 255 15.95 -3.38 8.31
C ASP A 255 17.44 -3.51 8.60
N GLN A 256 18.16 -2.39 8.79
CA GLN A 256 19.56 -2.39 9.21
C GLN A 256 19.76 -2.93 10.64
N ILE A 257 18.75 -2.80 11.51
CA ILE A 257 18.82 -3.21 12.92
C ILE A 257 18.26 -4.63 13.10
N GLY A 258 17.04 -4.86 12.62
CA GLY A 258 16.28 -6.09 12.85
C GLY A 258 16.28 -7.08 11.69
N GLY A 259 16.85 -6.71 10.53
CA GLY A 259 16.80 -7.49 9.29
C GLY A 259 15.45 -7.39 8.59
N ARG A 260 15.42 -7.53 7.26
CA ARG A 260 14.16 -7.45 6.51
C ARG A 260 13.25 -8.66 6.83
N PRO A 261 11.98 -8.47 7.22
CA PRO A 261 11.05 -9.56 7.51
C PRO A 261 10.80 -10.49 6.30
N SER A 262 10.64 -11.78 6.56
CA SER A 262 10.27 -12.79 5.54
C SER A 262 8.78 -12.68 5.20
N GLY A 263 8.42 -12.33 3.97
CA GLY A 263 7.02 -12.25 3.51
C GLY A 263 6.81 -11.23 2.40
N ARG A 264 5.62 -11.27 1.76
CA ARG A 264 5.25 -10.31 0.69
C ARG A 264 4.92 -8.91 1.25
N HIS A 265 4.55 -8.82 2.52
CA HIS A 265 4.24 -7.57 3.24
C HIS A 265 4.99 -7.50 4.57
N ARG A 266 5.45 -6.30 4.95
CA ARG A 266 6.09 -6.03 6.25
C ARG A 266 5.04 -6.21 7.38
N PRO A 267 5.34 -6.94 8.47
CA PRO A 267 4.43 -7.05 9.60
C PRO A 267 4.09 -5.69 10.18
N ARG A 268 2.85 -5.52 10.63
CA ARG A 268 2.38 -4.24 11.16
C ARG A 268 3.15 -3.85 12.43
N TYR A 269 3.52 -2.57 12.54
CA TYR A 269 4.29 -2.01 13.65
C TYR A 269 5.74 -2.54 13.74
N TYR A 270 6.20 -3.34 12.78
CA TYR A 270 7.55 -3.89 12.80
C TYR A 270 8.61 -2.78 12.82
N THR A 271 8.43 -1.75 11.99
CA THR A 271 9.36 -0.61 11.90
C THR A 271 9.43 0.11 13.23
N PHE A 272 8.28 0.47 13.78
CA PHE A 272 8.18 1.15 15.06
C PHE A 272 8.81 0.33 16.19
N GLU A 273 8.47 -0.95 16.32
CA GLU A 273 8.99 -1.82 17.39
C GLU A 273 10.50 -2.00 17.31
N THR A 274 11.03 -2.19 16.10
CA THR A 274 12.47 -2.33 15.87
C THR A 274 13.22 -1.05 16.24
N LEU A 275 12.65 0.11 15.90
CA LEU A 275 13.25 1.42 16.17
C LEU A 275 13.02 1.92 17.59
N ARG A 276 11.97 1.44 18.29
CA ARG A 276 11.57 1.92 19.63
C ARG A 276 12.74 1.92 20.60
N ASN A 277 13.49 0.81 20.66
CA ASN A 277 14.61 0.68 21.60
C ASN A 277 15.72 1.72 21.35
N GLU A 278 16.03 2.01 20.09
CA GLU A 278 17.00 3.06 19.75
C GLU A 278 16.47 4.47 20.05
N ILE A 279 15.20 4.73 19.76
CA ILE A 279 14.57 6.03 20.01
C ILE A 279 14.54 6.31 21.52
N THR A 280 14.14 5.34 22.33
CA THR A 280 14.11 5.46 23.80
C THR A 280 15.53 5.58 24.37
N ALA A 281 16.53 4.93 23.77
CA ALA A 281 17.93 5.07 24.18
C ALA A 281 18.51 6.46 23.84
N GLY A 282 18.09 7.07 22.73
CA GLY A 282 18.53 8.40 22.34
C GLY A 282 17.83 8.96 21.10
N ALA A 283 16.68 9.63 21.30
CA ALA A 283 15.86 10.17 20.23
C ALA A 283 16.60 11.12 19.27
N GLN A 284 17.51 11.97 19.78
CA GLN A 284 18.32 12.86 18.95
C GLN A 284 19.29 12.07 18.06
N ALA A 285 20.00 11.09 18.63
CA ALA A 285 20.96 10.29 17.87
C ALA A 285 20.26 9.45 16.78
N PHE A 286 19.07 8.93 17.10
CA PHE A 286 18.20 8.31 16.12
C PHE A 286 17.79 9.30 15.02
N TRP A 287 17.31 10.50 15.39
CA TRP A 287 16.90 11.52 14.41
C TRP A 287 18.06 11.97 13.51
N ASP A 288 19.27 12.08 14.05
CA ASP A 288 20.47 12.39 13.26
C ASP A 288 20.75 11.32 12.18
N ARG A 289 20.42 10.03 12.45
CA ARG A 289 20.47 8.97 11.43
C ARG A 289 19.40 9.16 10.36
N VAL A 290 18.18 9.54 10.74
CA VAL A 290 17.10 9.87 9.79
C VAL A 290 17.54 11.02 8.88
N VAL A 291 18.06 12.11 9.46
CA VAL A 291 18.61 13.26 8.72
C VAL A 291 19.73 12.84 7.78
N LYS A 292 20.66 11.98 8.25
CA LYS A 292 21.78 11.46 7.44
C LYS A 292 21.28 10.67 6.23
N LEU A 293 20.33 9.77 6.43
CA LEU A 293 19.80 8.92 5.36
C LEU A 293 18.98 9.74 4.35
N HIS A 294 18.16 10.68 4.84
CA HIS A 294 17.46 11.62 3.98
C HIS A 294 18.42 12.50 3.15
N SER A 295 19.48 13.03 3.78
CA SER A 295 20.51 13.81 3.10
C SER A 295 21.29 12.97 2.08
N LEU A 296 21.45 11.67 2.32
CA LEU A 296 22.04 10.74 1.35
C LEU A 296 21.17 10.62 0.10
N ILE A 297 19.85 10.50 0.26
CA ILE A 297 18.88 10.45 -0.85
C ILE A 297 19.01 11.70 -1.72
N LEU A 298 18.94 12.89 -1.11
CA LEU A 298 19.08 14.15 -1.86
C LEU A 298 20.46 14.28 -2.51
N GLY A 299 21.52 13.86 -1.80
CA GLY A 299 22.87 13.84 -2.36
C GLY A 299 23.02 12.90 -3.57
N TRP A 300 22.34 11.76 -3.57
CA TRP A 300 22.30 10.83 -4.71
C TRP A 300 21.47 11.37 -5.86
N TYR A 301 20.38 12.08 -5.57
CA TYR A 301 19.55 12.75 -6.56
C TYR A 301 20.31 13.89 -7.27
N ASP A 302 21.06 14.68 -6.50
CA ASP A 302 21.87 15.78 -7.01
C ASP A 302 23.08 15.28 -7.81
N ASP A 303 23.70 14.17 -7.40
CA ASP A 303 24.80 13.57 -8.14
C ASP A 303 24.30 12.82 -9.39
N ARG A 304 24.49 13.42 -10.57
CA ARG A 304 24.08 12.84 -11.86
C ARG A 304 24.58 11.41 -12.07
N GLN A 305 25.78 11.05 -11.60
CA GLN A 305 26.32 9.71 -11.81
C GLN A 305 25.58 8.70 -10.95
N VAL A 306 25.40 9.03 -9.67
CA VAL A 306 24.73 8.16 -8.71
C VAL A 306 23.25 8.03 -9.04
N PHE A 307 22.55 9.14 -9.33
CA PHE A 307 21.13 9.16 -9.73
C PHE A 307 20.83 8.15 -10.85
N HIS A 308 21.58 8.20 -11.96
CA HIS A 308 21.30 7.37 -13.12
C HIS A 308 21.62 5.89 -12.85
N LYS A 309 22.73 5.59 -12.16
CA LYS A 309 23.14 4.21 -11.87
C LYS A 309 22.25 3.55 -10.81
N VAL A 310 21.92 4.26 -9.73
CA VAL A 310 20.99 3.81 -8.68
C VAL A 310 19.60 3.61 -9.27
N GLY A 311 19.10 4.60 -10.01
CA GLY A 311 17.77 4.50 -10.63
C GLY A 311 17.66 3.34 -11.62
N PHE A 312 18.71 3.04 -12.38
CA PHE A 312 18.76 1.84 -13.23
C PHE A 312 18.64 0.54 -12.43
N LEU A 313 19.48 0.36 -11.40
CA LEU A 313 19.49 -0.87 -10.58
C LEU A 313 18.15 -1.11 -9.87
N ILE A 314 17.53 -0.03 -9.41
CA ILE A 314 16.20 -0.05 -8.77
C ILE A 314 15.11 -0.36 -9.80
N GLN A 315 15.13 0.26 -10.97
CA GLN A 315 14.10 0.07 -12.01
C GLN A 315 14.11 -1.36 -12.59
N VAL A 316 15.28 -1.97 -12.72
CA VAL A 316 15.42 -3.39 -13.12
C VAL A 316 14.95 -4.35 -12.01
N GLY A 317 14.84 -3.87 -10.76
CA GLY A 317 14.46 -4.69 -9.61
C GLY A 317 15.59 -5.56 -9.07
N SER A 318 16.83 -5.27 -9.46
CA SER A 318 18.03 -6.02 -9.04
C SER A 318 18.46 -5.72 -7.60
N ASP A 319 18.24 -4.48 -7.15
CA ASP A 319 18.61 -3.98 -5.84
C ASP A 319 17.48 -3.12 -5.27
N THR A 320 17.30 -3.17 -3.95
CA THR A 320 16.47 -2.22 -3.21
C THR A 320 17.30 -1.03 -2.74
N PHE A 321 16.63 0.09 -2.44
CA PHE A 321 17.29 1.26 -1.85
C PHE A 321 18.13 0.91 -0.61
N GLY A 322 17.59 0.11 0.32
CA GLY A 322 18.32 -0.33 1.51
C GLY A 322 19.58 -1.15 1.20
N GLN A 323 19.56 -2.00 0.16
CA GLN A 323 20.74 -2.76 -0.27
C GLN A 323 21.84 -1.83 -0.81
N LEU A 324 21.47 -0.82 -1.60
CA LEU A 324 22.41 0.16 -2.13
C LEU A 324 22.97 1.08 -1.05
N VAL A 325 22.16 1.43 -0.04
CA VAL A 325 22.64 2.19 1.14
C VAL A 325 23.69 1.38 1.90
N ASN A 326 23.46 0.09 2.09
CA ASN A 326 24.44 -0.80 2.74
C ASN A 326 25.70 -0.98 1.89
N LEU A 327 25.57 -1.08 0.56
CA LEU A 327 26.71 -1.12 -0.36
C LEU A 327 27.57 0.16 -0.28
N ALA A 328 26.93 1.32 -0.14
CA ALA A 328 27.60 2.61 -0.09
C ALA A 328 28.30 2.90 1.24
N ASP A 329 27.95 2.16 2.30
CA ASP A 329 28.48 2.43 3.63
C ASP A 329 30.01 2.27 3.69
N GLY A 330 30.69 3.26 4.26
CA GLY A 330 32.15 3.30 4.32
C GLY A 330 32.89 3.56 3.00
N LEU A 331 32.20 3.68 1.85
CA LEU A 331 32.83 3.95 0.56
C LEU A 331 33.03 5.45 0.29
N THR A 332 34.16 5.81 -0.30
CA THR A 332 34.35 7.14 -0.92
C THR A 332 33.53 7.24 -2.21
N LYS A 333 33.23 8.46 -2.68
CA LYS A 333 32.47 8.66 -3.93
C LYS A 333 33.03 7.87 -5.14
N PRO A 334 34.35 7.88 -5.42
CA PRO A 334 34.90 7.09 -6.52
C PRO A 334 34.73 5.58 -6.31
N GLN A 335 34.87 5.10 -5.07
CA GLN A 335 34.63 3.69 -4.73
C GLN A 335 33.17 3.30 -4.91
N LEU A 336 32.23 4.17 -4.51
CA LEU A 336 30.80 3.96 -4.75
C LEU A 336 30.50 3.88 -6.24
N HIS A 337 31.07 4.78 -7.06
CA HIS A 337 30.88 4.72 -8.52
C HIS A 337 31.37 3.39 -9.09
N ALA A 338 32.55 2.92 -8.69
CA ALA A 338 33.09 1.64 -9.12
C ALA A 338 32.27 0.44 -8.61
N ALA A 339 31.71 0.53 -7.40
CA ALA A 339 30.84 -0.50 -6.84
C ALA A 339 29.51 -0.59 -7.60
N LEU A 340 28.91 0.55 -7.94
CA LEU A 340 27.71 0.61 -8.79
C LEU A 340 28.01 0.06 -10.19
N ASP A 341 29.17 0.37 -10.77
CA ASP A 341 29.59 -0.21 -12.06
C ASP A 341 29.74 -1.74 -11.97
N GLY A 342 30.27 -2.23 -10.85
CA GLY A 342 30.29 -3.66 -10.52
C GLY A 342 28.90 -4.28 -10.48
N ARG A 343 27.96 -3.67 -9.77
CA ARG A 343 26.57 -4.15 -9.70
C ARG A 343 25.89 -4.16 -11.07
N ILE A 344 26.09 -3.12 -11.88
CA ILE A 344 25.54 -3.08 -13.25
C ILE A 344 26.15 -4.20 -14.10
N ARG A 345 27.46 -4.48 -13.97
CA ARG A 345 28.11 -5.63 -14.62
C ARG A 345 27.50 -6.96 -14.21
N ASP A 346 27.25 -7.15 -12.92
CA ASP A 346 26.64 -8.36 -12.38
C ASP A 346 25.19 -8.53 -12.86
N VAL A 347 24.45 -7.41 -12.95
CA VAL A 347 23.08 -7.40 -13.47
C VAL A 347 23.05 -7.76 -14.93
N LEU A 348 23.93 -7.20 -15.76
CA LEU A 348 23.98 -7.54 -17.18
C LEU A 348 24.45 -8.99 -17.36
N ASP A 349 25.60 -9.35 -16.80
CA ASP A 349 26.27 -10.66 -16.93
C ASP A 349 26.48 -11.05 -18.41
N LEU A 350 27.07 -10.14 -19.19
CA LEU A 350 27.27 -10.30 -20.64
C LEU A 350 28.69 -9.92 -21.06
N THR A 351 29.23 -10.66 -22.02
CA THR A 351 30.39 -10.25 -22.83
C THR A 351 29.94 -9.49 -24.08
N GLU A 352 30.90 -8.90 -24.81
CA GLU A 352 30.63 -8.25 -26.09
C GLU A 352 30.06 -9.23 -27.13
N GLU A 353 30.53 -10.49 -27.11
CA GLU A 353 30.03 -11.55 -27.99
C GLU A 353 28.60 -11.96 -27.61
N ASP A 354 28.31 -12.07 -26.30
CA ASP A 354 26.94 -12.36 -25.82
C ASP A 354 25.96 -11.26 -26.19
N LEU A 355 26.38 -9.99 -26.15
CA LEU A 355 25.54 -8.85 -26.49
C LEU A 355 25.13 -8.88 -27.97
N GLY A 356 26.06 -9.17 -28.87
CA GLY A 356 25.80 -9.32 -30.30
C GLY A 356 24.90 -10.52 -30.63
N ALA A 357 24.89 -11.54 -29.77
CA ALA A 357 24.05 -12.73 -29.88
C ALA A 357 22.70 -12.61 -29.16
N LEU A 358 22.39 -11.47 -28.51
CA LEU A 358 21.11 -11.28 -27.81
C LEU A 358 19.95 -11.29 -28.79
N ASP A 359 18.95 -12.11 -28.44
CA ASP A 359 17.78 -12.38 -29.26
C ASP A 359 16.50 -12.31 -28.42
N TYR A 360 15.46 -11.67 -28.98
CA TYR A 360 14.16 -11.47 -28.35
C TYR A 360 13.52 -12.77 -27.85
N ASP A 361 13.56 -13.85 -28.64
CA ASP A 361 12.81 -15.08 -28.33
C ASP A 361 13.44 -15.87 -27.17
N THR A 362 14.76 -15.71 -26.97
CA THR A 362 15.51 -16.50 -25.98
C THR A 362 15.86 -15.71 -24.72
N ARG A 363 16.05 -14.39 -24.82
CA ARG A 363 16.57 -13.54 -23.73
C ARG A 363 15.90 -12.15 -23.67
N SER A 364 14.59 -12.09 -23.86
CA SER A 364 13.81 -10.83 -23.82
C SER A 364 14.07 -9.96 -22.58
N ALA A 365 14.15 -10.55 -21.38
CA ALA A 365 14.46 -9.79 -20.16
C ALA A 365 15.81 -9.05 -20.26
N LYS A 366 16.85 -9.72 -20.76
CA LYS A 366 18.18 -9.14 -20.96
C LYS A 366 18.19 -8.06 -22.03
N CYS A 367 17.44 -8.25 -23.12
CA CYS A 367 17.27 -7.21 -24.14
C CYS A 367 16.64 -5.94 -23.52
N SER A 368 15.65 -6.10 -22.64
CA SER A 368 15.02 -4.97 -21.94
C SER A 368 15.99 -4.26 -20.99
N GLU A 369 16.75 -5.00 -20.18
CA GLU A 369 17.79 -4.47 -19.28
C GLU A 369 18.84 -3.65 -20.04
N VAL A 370 19.36 -4.19 -21.15
CA VAL A 370 20.37 -3.52 -21.98
C VAL A 370 19.81 -2.25 -22.62
N LEU A 371 18.59 -2.29 -23.19
CA LEU A 371 17.98 -1.12 -23.80
C LEU A 371 17.63 -0.04 -22.77
N LEU A 372 17.20 -0.44 -21.56
CA LEU A 372 16.98 0.50 -20.47
C LEU A 372 18.29 1.17 -20.06
N LEU A 373 19.37 0.39 -19.90
CA LEU A 373 20.69 0.94 -19.56
C LEU A 373 21.17 1.91 -20.65
N MET A 374 21.03 1.55 -21.93
CA MET A 374 21.39 2.43 -23.04
C MET A 374 20.64 3.77 -22.97
N ASN A 375 19.35 3.75 -22.66
CA ASN A 375 18.53 4.96 -22.50
C ASN A 375 19.03 5.83 -21.34
N VAL A 376 19.32 5.22 -20.20
CA VAL A 376 19.85 5.90 -19.00
C VAL A 376 21.23 6.51 -19.30
N GLU A 377 22.13 5.72 -19.89
CA GLU A 377 23.51 6.12 -20.24
C GLU A 377 23.55 7.23 -21.28
N THR A 378 22.67 7.17 -22.29
CA THR A 378 22.55 8.20 -23.33
C THR A 378 22.18 9.56 -22.75
N VAL A 379 21.36 9.59 -21.69
CA VAL A 379 21.08 10.85 -20.97
C VAL A 379 22.27 11.19 -20.07
N ARG A 380 22.74 10.26 -19.23
CA ARG A 380 23.83 10.46 -18.27
C ARG A 380 25.08 11.07 -18.91
N ALA A 381 25.48 10.57 -20.09
CA ALA A 381 26.71 10.95 -20.78
C ALA A 381 26.68 12.35 -21.44
N ARG A 382 25.51 13.00 -21.55
CA ARG A 382 25.39 14.36 -22.10
C ARG A 382 26.07 15.37 -21.16
N LYS A 383 26.98 16.17 -21.71
CA LYS A 383 27.81 17.12 -20.95
C LYS A 383 27.17 18.48 -20.75
N ASP A 384 26.38 18.95 -21.71
CA ASP A 384 25.77 20.28 -21.72
C ASP A 384 24.24 20.25 -21.49
N ASP A 385 23.75 19.20 -20.84
CA ASP A 385 22.31 18.97 -20.62
C ASP A 385 22.01 18.83 -19.11
N THR A 386 21.07 19.64 -18.61
CA THR A 386 20.58 19.53 -17.23
C THR A 386 19.51 18.46 -17.09
N ALA A 387 18.96 17.94 -18.19
CA ALA A 387 17.94 16.90 -18.17
C ALA A 387 18.50 15.60 -17.57
N ARG A 388 17.69 14.98 -16.72
CA ARG A 388 17.91 13.65 -16.15
C ARG A 388 17.00 12.64 -16.86
N TYR A 389 17.38 11.37 -16.86
CA TYR A 389 16.45 10.32 -17.25
C TYR A 389 15.25 10.33 -16.29
N SER A 390 14.02 10.41 -16.81
CA SER A 390 12.82 10.49 -15.96
C SER A 390 12.41 9.08 -15.54
N PHE A 391 12.83 8.67 -14.35
CA PHE A 391 12.39 7.42 -13.74
C PHE A 391 10.91 7.48 -13.34
N ASN A 392 10.37 8.68 -13.10
CA ASN A 392 8.94 8.85 -12.84
C ASN A 392 8.10 8.61 -14.10
N ALA A 393 8.49 9.14 -15.26
CA ALA A 393 7.79 8.84 -16.51
C ALA A 393 7.98 7.37 -16.94
N HIS A 394 9.16 6.80 -16.66
CA HIS A 394 9.40 5.37 -16.88
C HIS A 394 8.51 4.49 -15.99
N SER A 395 8.45 4.72 -14.68
CA SER A 395 7.64 3.90 -13.76
C SER A 395 6.12 4.02 -13.96
N ARG A 396 5.63 5.10 -14.60
CA ARG A 396 4.23 5.21 -15.05
C ARG A 396 3.90 4.36 -16.27
N GLY A 397 4.90 4.08 -17.10
CA GLY A 397 4.73 3.34 -18.34
C GLY A 397 4.87 1.84 -18.11
N SER A 398 3.97 1.06 -18.69
CA SER A 398 4.26 -0.34 -18.99
C SER A 398 5.16 -0.36 -20.23
N TRP A 399 6.31 -1.02 -20.17
CA TRP A 399 7.26 -1.05 -21.30
C TRP A 399 7.33 -2.44 -21.90
N SER A 400 7.21 -2.52 -23.22
CA SER A 400 7.43 -3.73 -24.01
C SER A 400 8.54 -3.52 -25.01
N LEU A 401 9.23 -4.61 -25.35
CA LEU A 401 10.16 -4.64 -26.46
C LEU A 401 9.37 -4.60 -27.76
N GLU A 402 9.67 -3.63 -28.61
CA GLU A 402 9.02 -3.41 -29.88
C GLU A 402 10.05 -3.55 -31.00
N HIS A 403 9.70 -4.31 -32.05
CA HIS A 403 10.55 -4.43 -33.23
C HIS A 403 10.52 -3.13 -34.04
N ILE A 404 11.69 -2.55 -34.33
CA ILE A 404 11.80 -1.30 -35.08
C ILE A 404 11.24 -1.48 -36.51
N HIS A 405 11.55 -2.61 -37.12
CA HIS A 405 10.94 -3.08 -38.37
C HIS A 405 10.22 -4.41 -38.12
N ALA A 406 8.98 -4.54 -38.61
CA ALA A 406 8.15 -5.73 -38.40
C ALA A 406 8.76 -7.00 -39.00
N GLN A 407 8.49 -8.13 -38.35
CA GLN A 407 8.81 -9.47 -38.83
C GLN A 407 7.82 -9.87 -39.94
N ASN A 408 8.28 -10.68 -40.91
CA ASN A 408 7.38 -11.48 -41.75
C ASN A 408 6.29 -12.12 -40.88
N ALA A 409 5.06 -11.68 -41.11
CA ALA A 409 3.96 -11.85 -40.18
C ALA A 409 3.57 -13.32 -39.97
N LYS A 410 3.77 -13.82 -38.75
CA LYS A 410 2.86 -14.84 -38.24
C LYS A 410 1.60 -14.15 -37.74
N GLU A 411 0.59 -14.21 -38.61
CA GLU A 411 -0.83 -13.93 -38.42
C GLU A 411 -1.15 -12.78 -37.44
N LEU A 412 -1.35 -11.57 -37.99
CA LEU A 412 -2.27 -10.62 -37.37
C LEU A 412 -3.52 -11.40 -36.97
N ARG A 413 -4.00 -11.24 -35.72
CA ARG A 413 -5.27 -11.87 -35.29
C ARG A 413 -6.30 -11.65 -36.40
N ARG A 414 -7.05 -12.70 -36.75
CA ARG A 414 -8.07 -12.65 -37.81
C ARG A 414 -9.27 -11.84 -37.33
N ASP A 415 -9.04 -10.56 -37.16
CA ASP A 415 -9.95 -9.56 -36.67
C ASP A 415 -9.99 -8.44 -37.71
N GLU A 416 -11.15 -8.29 -38.35
CA GLU A 416 -11.39 -7.33 -39.42
C GLU A 416 -11.17 -5.88 -38.97
N LYS A 417 -11.36 -5.59 -37.68
CA LYS A 417 -11.09 -4.25 -37.12
C LYS A 417 -9.60 -3.95 -37.11
N ILE A 418 -8.79 -4.92 -36.69
CA ILE A 418 -7.31 -4.80 -36.69
C ILE A 418 -6.78 -4.70 -38.12
N TRP A 419 -7.33 -5.47 -39.06
CA TRP A 419 -6.96 -5.39 -40.48
C TRP A 419 -7.29 -4.02 -41.08
N ARG A 420 -8.47 -3.48 -40.78
CA ARG A 420 -8.89 -2.16 -41.23
C ARG A 420 -7.97 -1.07 -40.69
N GLU A 421 -7.69 -1.08 -39.40
CA GLU A 421 -6.78 -0.10 -38.77
C GLU A 421 -5.38 -0.18 -39.38
N TRP A 422 -4.86 -1.39 -39.60
CA TRP A 422 -3.57 -1.60 -40.27
C TRP A 422 -3.57 -1.04 -41.70
N LEU A 423 -4.59 -1.34 -42.51
CA LEU A 423 -4.69 -0.87 -43.90
C LEU A 423 -4.76 0.66 -43.99
N LEU A 424 -5.52 1.30 -43.09
CA LEU A 424 -5.60 2.77 -43.05
C LEU A 424 -4.24 3.40 -42.74
N LEU A 425 -3.51 2.88 -41.76
CA LEU A 425 -2.15 3.36 -41.43
C LEU A 425 -1.17 3.21 -42.59
N GLN A 426 -1.22 2.09 -43.32
CA GLN A 426 -0.34 1.88 -44.48
C GLN A 426 -0.75 2.72 -45.68
N ARG A 427 -2.05 2.91 -45.91
CA ARG A 427 -2.60 3.71 -47.02
C ARG A 427 -2.03 5.13 -47.00
N ASP A 428 -2.07 5.78 -45.84
CA ASP A 428 -1.56 7.14 -45.65
C ASP A 428 -0.05 7.22 -45.95
N VAL A 429 0.72 6.18 -45.61
CA VAL A 429 2.15 6.11 -45.93
C VAL A 429 2.38 5.93 -47.43
N VAL A 430 1.69 4.99 -48.08
CA VAL A 430 1.82 4.73 -49.52
C VAL A 430 1.42 5.97 -50.34
N GLU A 431 0.38 6.68 -49.92
CA GLU A 431 -0.07 7.92 -50.56
C GLU A 431 1.01 9.00 -50.54
N ASP A 432 1.73 9.15 -49.42
CA ASP A 432 2.70 10.20 -49.20
C ASP A 432 4.15 9.84 -49.57
N LEU A 433 4.49 8.56 -49.74
CA LEU A 433 5.89 8.12 -49.86
C LEU A 433 6.54 8.61 -51.16
N PRO A 434 7.51 9.53 -51.16
CA PRO A 434 8.03 10.14 -52.40
C PRO A 434 8.88 9.18 -53.23
N THR A 435 9.43 8.12 -52.63
CA THR A 435 10.31 7.14 -53.29
C THR A 435 9.57 6.06 -54.08
N LEU A 436 8.24 5.96 -53.96
CA LEU A 436 7.41 4.96 -54.62
C LEU A 436 7.00 5.40 -56.03
N GLU A 437 7.26 4.58 -57.05
CA GLU A 437 6.88 4.86 -58.44
C GLU A 437 5.36 5.10 -58.57
N SER A 438 4.96 6.09 -59.38
CA SER A 438 3.57 6.53 -59.48
C SER A 438 2.60 5.42 -59.93
N ALA A 439 3.06 4.48 -60.75
CA ALA A 439 2.25 3.35 -61.21
C ALA A 439 1.99 2.35 -60.07
N VAL A 440 3.05 1.95 -59.35
CA VAL A 440 2.99 1.02 -58.21
C VAL A 440 2.17 1.63 -57.07
N ARG A 441 2.32 2.94 -56.82
CA ARG A 441 1.51 3.66 -55.82
C ARG A 441 0.02 3.58 -56.13
N ALA A 442 -0.37 3.87 -57.38
CA ALA A 442 -1.78 3.87 -57.78
C ALA A 442 -2.39 2.46 -57.69
N GLU A 443 -1.62 1.44 -58.03
CA GLU A 443 -2.02 0.03 -57.91
C GLU A 443 -2.22 -0.37 -56.44
N LEU A 444 -1.23 -0.13 -55.57
CA LEU A 444 -1.33 -0.46 -54.14
C LEU A 444 -2.46 0.29 -53.44
N LEU A 445 -2.67 1.58 -53.72
CA LEU A 445 -3.79 2.33 -53.15
C LEU A 445 -5.14 1.76 -53.58
N SER A 446 -5.27 1.38 -54.85
CA SER A 446 -6.48 0.72 -55.35
C SER A 446 -6.74 -0.61 -54.65
N GLU A 447 -5.71 -1.44 -54.47
CA GLU A 447 -5.85 -2.72 -53.80
C GLU A 447 -6.18 -2.58 -52.30
N ILE A 448 -5.60 -1.59 -51.61
CA ILE A 448 -5.93 -1.27 -50.22
C ILE A 448 -7.39 -0.80 -50.10
N ASP A 449 -7.81 0.13 -50.96
CA ASP A 449 -9.17 0.68 -50.96
C ASP A 449 -10.22 -0.40 -51.27
N ASP A 450 -9.90 -1.35 -52.16
CA ASP A 450 -10.74 -2.52 -52.46
C ASP A 450 -10.96 -3.40 -51.22
N VAL A 451 -9.89 -3.72 -50.46
CA VAL A 451 -10.01 -4.55 -49.24
C VAL A 451 -10.74 -3.80 -48.12
N LEU A 452 -10.49 -2.49 -47.96
CA LEU A 452 -11.22 -1.64 -47.01
C LEU A 452 -12.73 -1.61 -47.34
N GLY A 453 -13.09 -1.55 -48.63
CA GLY A 453 -14.47 -1.64 -49.09
C GLY A 453 -15.12 -2.97 -48.73
N MET A 454 -14.42 -4.10 -48.95
CA MET A 454 -14.92 -5.43 -48.58
C MET A 454 -15.16 -5.58 -47.07
N ILE A 455 -14.28 -5.02 -46.23
CA ILE A 455 -14.44 -5.02 -44.77
C ILE A 455 -15.64 -4.15 -44.36
N ALA A 456 -15.80 -2.96 -44.95
CA ALA A 456 -16.92 -2.07 -44.66
C ALA A 456 -18.28 -2.68 -45.05
N GLU A 457 -18.31 -3.51 -46.09
CA GLU A 457 -19.50 -4.23 -46.56
C GLU A 457 -19.76 -5.57 -45.85
N GLN A 458 -18.95 -5.94 -44.84
CA GLN A 458 -19.05 -7.21 -44.10
C GLN A 458 -18.99 -8.47 -45.01
N GLN A 459 -18.15 -8.44 -46.05
CA GLN A 459 -17.99 -9.61 -46.92
C GLN A 459 -17.16 -10.71 -46.24
N VAL A 460 -17.78 -11.81 -45.84
CA VAL A 460 -17.15 -12.87 -45.01
C VAL A 460 -16.23 -13.82 -45.81
N HIS A 461 -16.35 -13.87 -47.14
CA HIS A 461 -15.60 -14.82 -47.97
C HIS A 461 -14.46 -14.17 -48.76
N GLY A 462 -13.22 -14.59 -48.47
CA GLY A 462 -12.04 -14.27 -49.27
C GLY A 462 -11.27 -13.01 -48.88
N VAL A 463 -11.80 -12.21 -47.94
CA VAL A 463 -11.14 -10.97 -47.45
C VAL A 463 -9.78 -11.25 -46.84
N GLY A 464 -9.63 -12.29 -46.02
CA GLY A 464 -8.33 -12.64 -45.42
C GLY A 464 -7.24 -12.94 -46.46
N VAL A 465 -7.57 -13.67 -47.53
CA VAL A 465 -6.60 -13.99 -48.60
C VAL A 465 -6.18 -12.75 -49.36
N ARG A 466 -7.12 -11.83 -49.62
CA ARG A 466 -6.80 -10.54 -50.25
C ARG A 466 -6.01 -9.64 -49.32
N PHE A 467 -6.37 -9.59 -48.05
CA PHE A 467 -5.62 -8.87 -47.03
C PHE A 467 -4.17 -9.35 -46.98
N ASP A 468 -3.93 -10.66 -46.94
CA ASP A 468 -2.57 -11.23 -46.93
C ASP A 468 -1.78 -10.86 -48.20
N ALA A 469 -2.43 -10.84 -49.36
CA ALA A 469 -1.80 -10.44 -50.62
C ALA A 469 -1.43 -8.95 -50.66
N VAL A 470 -2.36 -8.07 -50.28
CA VAL A 470 -2.12 -6.61 -50.19
C VAL A 470 -1.06 -6.32 -49.13
N LYS A 471 -1.12 -7.01 -48.00
CA LYS A 471 -0.12 -6.90 -46.95
C LYS A 471 1.28 -7.22 -47.46
N ALA A 472 1.45 -8.34 -48.15
CA ALA A 472 2.74 -8.71 -48.73
C ALA A 472 3.24 -7.69 -49.77
N ALA A 473 2.34 -7.14 -50.61
CA ALA A 473 2.68 -6.14 -51.61
C ALA A 473 3.10 -4.79 -50.97
N VAL A 474 2.40 -4.37 -49.92
CA VAL A 474 2.74 -3.18 -49.13
C VAL A 474 4.06 -3.37 -48.40
N GLU A 475 4.28 -4.53 -47.77
CA GLU A 475 5.55 -4.86 -47.11
C GLU A 475 6.71 -4.86 -48.11
N ASP A 476 6.55 -5.44 -49.31
CA ASP A 476 7.60 -5.45 -50.34
C ASP A 476 7.96 -4.05 -50.85
N ALA A 477 6.96 -3.17 -50.97
CA ALA A 477 7.14 -1.79 -51.39
C ALA A 477 7.74 -0.88 -50.30
N LEU A 478 7.54 -1.23 -49.03
CA LEU A 478 7.98 -0.46 -47.86
C LEU A 478 9.21 -1.07 -47.15
N THR A 479 9.85 -2.08 -47.76
CA THR A 479 11.01 -2.78 -47.20
C THR A 479 12.18 -2.79 -48.19
N ASP A 480 13.36 -2.40 -47.72
CA ASP A 480 14.58 -2.37 -48.52
C ASP A 480 15.05 -3.79 -48.93
N GLU A 481 15.72 -3.91 -50.09
CA GLU A 481 16.20 -5.19 -50.65
C GLU A 481 17.13 -5.97 -49.69
N SER A 482 17.89 -5.25 -48.84
CA SER A 482 18.78 -5.87 -47.84
C SER A 482 18.02 -6.58 -46.72
N THR A 483 16.81 -6.11 -46.39
CA THR A 483 15.97 -6.66 -45.31
C THR A 483 15.18 -7.90 -45.75
N ARG A 484 14.96 -8.08 -47.06
CA ARG A 484 14.27 -9.23 -47.65
C ARG A 484 14.96 -10.58 -47.41
N ARG A 485 16.25 -10.58 -47.02
CA ARG A 485 17.04 -11.82 -46.80
C ARG A 485 16.84 -12.45 -45.41
N GLY A 486 16.09 -11.81 -44.50
CA GLY A 486 15.64 -12.43 -43.24
C GLY A 486 16.71 -12.60 -42.15
N GLU A 487 17.92 -12.07 -42.31
CA GLU A 487 18.97 -12.13 -41.29
C GLU A 487 18.74 -11.06 -40.20
N ASN A 488 18.76 -11.47 -38.92
CA ASN A 488 18.78 -10.61 -37.71
C ASN A 488 17.50 -9.85 -37.31
N VAL A 489 16.31 -10.36 -37.63
CA VAL A 489 15.01 -9.69 -37.30
C VAL A 489 14.72 -9.62 -35.79
N HIS A 490 15.13 -10.62 -35.01
CA HIS A 490 14.92 -10.72 -33.55
C HIS A 490 16.12 -10.24 -32.72
N SER A 491 17.19 -9.79 -33.41
CA SER A 491 18.39 -9.29 -32.76
C SER A 491 18.13 -7.97 -32.04
N LEU A 492 18.95 -7.68 -31.03
CA LEU A 492 18.95 -6.42 -30.31
C LEU A 492 19.00 -5.18 -31.22
N ALA A 493 19.66 -5.28 -32.38
CA ALA A 493 19.78 -4.23 -33.40
C ALA A 493 18.43 -3.83 -34.06
N ASN A 494 17.37 -4.58 -33.82
CA ASN A 494 16.03 -4.31 -34.33
C ASN A 494 14.99 -4.13 -33.20
N LEU A 495 15.42 -3.87 -31.96
CA LEU A 495 14.54 -3.70 -30.81
C LEU A 495 14.63 -2.31 -30.19
N ALA A 496 13.49 -1.79 -29.73
CA ALA A 496 13.40 -0.56 -28.96
C ALA A 496 12.38 -0.72 -27.80
N LEU A 497 12.51 0.11 -26.76
CA LEU A 497 11.53 0.17 -25.68
C LEU A 497 10.37 1.07 -26.08
N LEU A 498 9.14 0.54 -26.04
CA LEU A 498 7.94 1.32 -26.31
C LEU A 498 6.88 1.08 -25.22
N ALA A 499 6.08 2.10 -24.94
CA ALA A 499 4.98 1.97 -23.99
C ALA A 499 3.94 0.96 -24.50
N SER A 500 3.54 0.02 -23.64
CA SER A 500 2.51 -0.97 -23.89
C SER A 500 1.15 -0.28 -23.94
N GLY A 501 0.71 0.05 -25.14
CA GLY A 501 -0.66 0.47 -25.44
C GLY A 501 -1.20 -0.44 -26.53
N ASP A 502 -2.44 -0.90 -26.38
CA ASP A 502 -3.12 -1.87 -27.25
C ASP A 502 -3.26 -1.36 -28.69
N ASN A 503 -2.17 -1.40 -29.47
CA ASN A 503 -2.25 -1.25 -30.90
C ASN A 503 -1.42 -2.35 -31.57
N SER A 504 -1.98 -3.56 -31.53
CA SER A 504 -1.43 -4.74 -32.23
C SER A 504 -1.22 -4.47 -33.72
N ALA A 505 -1.97 -3.53 -34.32
CA ALA A 505 -1.77 -3.08 -35.70
C ALA A 505 -0.46 -2.28 -35.84
N LEU A 506 -0.14 -1.40 -34.89
CA LEU A 506 1.12 -0.66 -34.88
C LEU A 506 2.33 -1.60 -34.72
N SER A 507 2.24 -2.60 -33.85
CA SER A 507 3.36 -3.54 -33.61
C SER A 507 3.75 -4.33 -34.87
N ASN A 508 2.76 -4.64 -35.71
CA ASN A 508 2.95 -5.32 -37.00
C ASN A 508 3.08 -4.37 -38.20
N SER A 509 3.35 -3.08 -37.97
CA SER A 509 3.50 -2.08 -39.03
C SER A 509 4.95 -1.88 -39.48
N THR A 510 5.10 -1.34 -40.68
CA THR A 510 6.39 -0.94 -41.26
C THR A 510 7.06 0.20 -40.47
N PHE A 511 8.37 0.38 -40.68
CA PHE A 511 9.16 1.40 -39.98
C PHE A 511 8.60 2.82 -40.15
N GLU A 512 8.21 3.22 -41.36
CA GLU A 512 7.68 4.57 -41.63
C GLU A 512 6.36 4.84 -40.90
N VAL A 513 5.47 3.85 -40.78
CA VAL A 513 4.25 3.99 -39.97
C VAL A 513 4.59 4.20 -38.50
N LYS A 514 5.49 3.36 -37.93
CA LYS A 514 5.93 3.51 -36.54
C LYS A 514 6.58 4.88 -36.32
N ARG A 515 7.42 5.32 -37.25
CA ARG A 515 8.07 6.63 -37.21
C ARG A 515 7.07 7.78 -37.14
N ARG A 516 6.05 7.79 -38.01
CA ARG A 516 5.00 8.84 -38.00
C ARG A 516 4.25 8.88 -36.68
N GLU A 517 3.89 7.72 -36.14
CA GLU A 517 3.19 7.62 -34.86
C GLU A 517 4.07 8.10 -33.68
N ILE A 518 5.35 7.71 -33.66
CA ILE A 518 6.30 8.18 -32.63
C ILE A 518 6.48 9.71 -32.73
N LEU A 519 6.57 10.27 -33.93
CA LEU A 519 6.64 11.73 -34.13
C LEU A 519 5.35 12.44 -33.70
N ALA A 520 4.18 11.83 -33.94
CA ALA A 520 2.91 12.37 -33.48
C ALA A 520 2.81 12.37 -31.95
N ARG A 521 3.26 11.29 -31.30
CA ARG A 521 3.38 11.20 -29.83
C ARG A 521 4.37 12.20 -29.25
N ASP A 522 5.54 12.36 -29.87
CA ASP A 522 6.55 13.36 -29.47
C ASP A 522 5.95 14.78 -29.56
N LYS A 523 5.23 15.08 -30.66
CA LYS A 523 4.56 16.37 -30.86
C LYS A 523 3.40 16.60 -29.89
N ALA A 524 2.71 15.53 -29.46
CA ALA A 524 1.67 15.59 -28.44
C ALA A 524 2.22 15.74 -27.00
N GLY A 525 3.54 15.64 -26.82
CA GLY A 525 4.20 15.74 -25.51
C GLY A 525 4.25 14.44 -24.72
N SER A 526 3.96 13.29 -25.35
CA SER A 526 4.08 11.97 -24.72
C SER A 526 5.54 11.64 -24.43
N TYR A 527 5.81 11.02 -23.28
CA TYR A 527 7.16 10.57 -22.94
C TYR A 527 7.58 9.39 -23.83
N ILE A 528 8.70 9.54 -24.53
CA ILE A 528 9.32 8.51 -25.37
C ILE A 528 10.76 8.31 -24.87
N PRO A 529 11.21 7.06 -24.64
CA PRO A 529 12.58 6.81 -24.22
C PRO A 529 13.58 7.45 -25.22
N PRO A 530 14.62 8.14 -24.75
CA PRO A 530 15.54 8.90 -25.60
C PRO A 530 16.12 8.08 -26.75
N CYS A 531 16.52 6.82 -26.51
CA CYS A 531 17.08 5.97 -27.53
C CYS A 531 16.03 5.52 -28.55
N THR A 532 14.80 5.22 -28.11
CA THR A 532 13.68 4.89 -29.00
C THR A 532 13.38 6.07 -29.92
N ARG A 533 13.32 7.29 -29.37
CA ARG A 533 13.15 8.52 -30.16
C ARG A 533 14.28 8.68 -31.18
N ASN A 534 15.52 8.48 -30.76
CA ASN A 534 16.70 8.59 -31.61
C ASN A 534 16.72 7.57 -32.76
N VAL A 535 16.27 6.34 -32.53
CA VAL A 535 16.11 5.31 -33.58
C VAL A 535 15.19 5.79 -34.69
N PHE A 536 13.99 6.26 -34.34
CA PHE A 536 13.00 6.72 -35.34
C PHE A 536 13.37 8.06 -35.98
N LEU A 537 14.30 8.82 -35.37
CA LEU A 537 14.91 10.01 -35.94
C LEU A 537 16.19 9.74 -36.75
N LYS A 538 16.61 8.48 -36.87
CA LYS A 538 17.85 8.08 -37.58
C LYS A 538 19.12 8.71 -37.01
N TYR A 539 19.14 8.96 -35.71
CA TYR A 539 20.25 9.68 -35.05
C TYR A 539 21.57 8.91 -35.07
N TYR A 540 21.52 7.57 -35.11
CA TYR A 540 22.71 6.72 -35.03
C TYR A 540 23.39 6.50 -36.38
N THR A 541 22.68 6.69 -37.49
CA THR A 541 23.16 6.46 -38.85
C THR A 541 23.73 7.74 -39.42
N ASP A 542 24.89 7.67 -40.08
CA ASP A 542 25.52 8.83 -40.73
C ASP A 542 24.62 9.43 -41.82
N ALA A 543 24.60 10.76 -41.92
CA ALA A 543 23.64 11.50 -42.74
C ALA A 543 23.67 11.12 -44.23
N ASP A 544 24.85 10.75 -44.75
CA ASP A 544 25.02 10.34 -46.14
C ASP A 544 24.45 8.93 -46.44
N ASP A 545 24.25 8.12 -45.40
CA ASP A 545 23.74 6.74 -45.47
C ASP A 545 22.29 6.61 -44.95
N GLN A 546 21.64 7.73 -44.59
CA GLN A 546 20.29 7.73 -44.03
C GLN A 546 19.21 7.41 -45.06
N GLN A 547 18.61 6.23 -44.92
CA GLN A 547 17.33 5.91 -45.56
C GLN A 547 16.18 6.34 -44.65
N ILE A 548 15.69 7.57 -44.80
CA ILE A 548 14.70 8.18 -43.88
C ILE A 548 13.45 7.29 -43.69
N HIS A 549 13.00 6.62 -44.75
CA HIS A 549 11.75 5.85 -44.76
C HIS A 549 11.92 4.35 -44.46
N PHE A 550 13.15 3.84 -44.38
CA PHE A 550 13.42 2.40 -44.28
C PHE A 550 14.37 2.11 -43.12
N TRP A 551 14.23 0.95 -42.47
CA TRP A 551 15.19 0.48 -41.47
C TRP A 551 16.10 -0.59 -42.07
N GLY A 552 17.25 -0.18 -42.59
CA GLY A 552 18.17 -1.00 -43.37
C GLY A 552 19.31 -1.63 -42.55
N ALA A 553 20.18 -2.36 -43.23
CA ALA A 553 21.33 -3.02 -42.60
C ALA A 553 22.31 -2.03 -41.95
N ALA A 554 22.60 -0.90 -42.62
CA ALA A 554 23.47 0.15 -42.08
C ALA A 554 22.93 0.78 -40.79
N ASP A 555 21.60 0.92 -40.67
CA ASP A 555 20.95 1.42 -39.46
C ASP A 555 21.07 0.44 -38.30
N ARG A 556 20.86 -0.86 -38.56
CA ARG A 556 21.00 -1.93 -37.56
C ARG A 556 22.43 -2.01 -37.05
N GLU A 557 23.42 -1.97 -37.94
CA GLU A 557 24.84 -2.00 -37.58
C GLU A 557 25.23 -0.77 -36.75
N SER A 558 24.82 0.42 -37.18
CA SER A 558 25.10 1.67 -36.47
C SER A 558 24.41 1.74 -35.10
N TYR A 559 23.17 1.27 -35.02
CA TYR A 559 22.43 1.21 -33.75
C TYR A 559 23.02 0.18 -32.78
N LEU A 560 23.39 -1.02 -33.27
CA LEU A 560 24.06 -2.03 -32.44
C LEU A 560 25.41 -1.51 -31.92
N LYS A 561 26.18 -0.83 -32.76
CA LYS A 561 27.42 -0.17 -32.36
C LYS A 561 27.17 0.88 -31.27
N ALA A 562 26.14 1.71 -31.41
CA ALA A 562 25.78 2.70 -30.39
C ALA A 562 25.35 2.04 -29.07
N ILE A 563 24.63 0.92 -29.12
CA ILE A 563 24.30 0.12 -27.93
C ILE A 563 25.57 -0.39 -27.27
N LEU A 564 26.45 -1.03 -28.04
CA LEU A 564 27.75 -1.55 -27.59
C LEU A 564 28.58 -0.46 -26.91
N GLU A 565 28.73 0.70 -27.54
CA GLU A 565 29.50 1.83 -26.99
C GLU A 565 28.91 2.35 -25.67
N ALA A 566 27.58 2.41 -25.55
CA ALA A 566 26.91 2.87 -24.35
C ALA A 566 27.06 1.89 -23.17
N VAL A 567 27.05 0.57 -23.42
CA VAL A 567 27.09 -0.46 -22.38
C VAL A 567 28.48 -1.07 -22.17
N ALA A 568 29.44 -0.82 -23.05
CA ALA A 568 30.80 -1.36 -23.00
C ALA A 568 31.50 -1.26 -21.64
N PRO A 569 31.37 -0.15 -20.87
CA PRO A 569 31.96 -0.06 -19.52
C PRO A 569 31.45 -1.13 -18.54
N TYR A 570 30.31 -1.75 -18.85
CA TYR A 570 29.60 -2.71 -18.03
C TYR A 570 29.58 -4.13 -18.61
N LEU A 571 30.41 -4.43 -19.61
CA LEU A 571 30.59 -5.80 -20.12
C LEU A 571 31.72 -6.51 -19.37
N GLN A 572 31.63 -7.84 -19.29
CA GLN A 572 32.70 -8.66 -18.70
C GLN A 572 33.92 -8.68 -19.63
N THR A 573 35.10 -8.48 -19.05
CA THR A 573 36.37 -8.58 -19.79
C THR A 573 36.99 -9.95 -19.55
N SER A 574 37.44 -10.61 -20.63
CA SER A 574 38.31 -11.78 -20.56
C SER A 574 39.74 -11.32 -20.19
N GLU A 575 40.15 -11.57 -18.95
CA GLU A 575 41.42 -11.11 -18.34
C GLU A 575 42.69 -11.83 -18.86
N PRO A 576 43.95 -11.41 -18.50
CA PRO A 576 44.37 -10.36 -17.54
C PRO A 576 45.50 -9.39 -17.99
N GLY A 577 45.69 -8.26 -17.29
CA GLY A 577 47.00 -7.55 -17.28
C GLY A 577 47.08 -6.08 -16.84
N GLU A 578 47.28 -5.85 -15.53
CA GLU A 578 48.22 -4.94 -14.84
C GLU A 578 48.56 -3.46 -15.27
N THR A 579 48.62 -2.62 -14.22
CA THR A 579 49.43 -1.39 -13.96
C THR A 579 48.90 0.01 -14.30
N GLY A 580 48.98 0.90 -13.29
CA GLY A 580 49.04 2.37 -13.48
C GLY A 580 48.48 3.19 -12.33
N ALA A 581 49.37 3.77 -11.51
CA ALA A 581 49.06 4.60 -10.34
C ALA A 581 48.54 6.01 -10.67
N ASP A 582 47.74 6.62 -9.78
CA ASP A 582 48.16 7.89 -9.15
C ASP A 582 47.37 8.30 -7.88
N THR A 583 48.06 9.08 -7.05
CA THR A 583 47.80 9.32 -5.63
C THR A 583 47.07 10.65 -5.37
N ILE A 584 46.10 10.67 -4.44
CA ILE A 584 45.46 11.89 -3.92
C ILE A 584 46.39 12.61 -2.93
N LYS A 585 46.50 13.95 -3.05
CA LYS A 585 47.28 14.82 -2.14
C LYS A 585 46.43 16.00 -1.63
N ARG A 586 45.78 15.80 -0.47
CA ARG A 586 45.31 16.81 0.54
C ARG A 586 43.98 17.57 0.33
N VAL A 587 43.29 17.77 1.47
CA VAL A 587 42.19 18.70 1.78
C VAL A 587 42.69 19.69 2.85
N GLU A 588 42.27 20.97 2.79
CA GLU A 588 42.18 21.85 3.97
C GLU A 588 41.22 23.05 3.77
N ILE A 589 40.42 23.33 4.80
CA ILE A 589 39.55 24.50 5.08
C ILE A 589 39.94 24.90 6.53
N PRO A 590 40.22 26.17 6.93
CA PRO A 590 39.23 27.27 7.12
C PRO A 590 39.86 28.70 7.07
N LEU A 591 39.30 29.86 7.46
CA LEU A 591 38.39 30.30 8.56
C LEU A 591 38.03 31.80 8.32
N ILE A 592 36.80 32.25 8.67
CA ILE A 592 36.21 33.64 8.58
C ILE A 592 35.46 33.89 7.25
N GLN A 593 34.12 34.04 7.16
CA GLN A 593 33.09 34.29 8.17
C GLN A 593 31.71 33.83 7.69
N ARG A 594 30.81 33.74 8.66
CA ARG A 594 29.63 32.87 8.78
C ARG A 594 28.33 33.65 8.91
N ASP A 595 27.24 32.95 8.58
CA ASP A 595 26.11 32.53 9.43
C ASP A 595 25.64 33.46 10.57
N TYR A 596 24.31 33.49 10.72
CA TYR A 596 23.49 34.05 11.81
C TYR A 596 24.26 34.27 13.13
N ALA A 597 24.73 35.50 13.36
CA ALA A 597 25.68 35.80 14.43
C ALA A 597 25.06 36.01 15.81
N GLN A 598 23.74 36.23 15.93
CA GLN A 598 23.04 36.33 17.22
C GLN A 598 22.90 34.98 17.96
N GLY A 599 23.08 33.86 17.25
CA GLY A 599 23.15 32.52 17.83
C GLY A 599 24.54 32.10 18.34
N ARG A 600 25.55 32.99 18.33
CA ARG A 600 26.90 32.68 18.84
C ARG A 600 26.94 32.81 20.35
N ASP A 601 27.55 31.84 21.03
CA ASP A 601 27.66 31.79 22.50
C ASP A 601 28.98 32.44 22.96
N GLU A 602 29.08 33.75 22.78
CA GLU A 602 30.19 34.58 23.22
C GLU A 602 29.69 35.58 24.27
N ARG A 603 30.50 35.85 25.29
CA ARG A 603 30.07 36.61 26.49
C ARG A 603 29.49 38.00 26.17
N ASP A 604 30.02 38.67 25.15
CA ASP A 604 29.57 40.01 24.75
C ASP A 604 28.35 39.94 23.80
N VAL A 605 28.20 38.87 23.00
CA VAL A 605 27.03 38.62 22.13
C VAL A 605 25.81 38.19 22.96
N ASN A 606 26.04 37.49 24.06
CA ASN A 606 25.01 37.09 25.01
C ASN A 606 24.39 38.29 25.74
N ALA A 607 25.17 39.34 26.02
CA ALA A 607 24.68 40.59 26.61
C ALA A 607 23.85 41.40 25.60
N ILE A 608 24.33 41.51 24.35
CA ILE A 608 23.61 42.21 23.26
C ILE A 608 22.28 41.51 22.91
N ARG A 609 22.25 40.16 22.92
CA ARG A 609 21.04 39.35 22.76
C ARG A 609 20.04 39.57 23.90
N ALA A 610 20.52 39.69 25.14
CA ALA A 610 19.67 39.93 26.30
C ALA A 610 19.06 41.36 26.29
N ASP A 611 19.86 42.37 25.94
CA ASP A 611 19.40 43.77 25.88
C ASP A 611 18.39 44.00 24.73
N PHE A 612 18.61 43.38 23.56
CA PHE A 612 17.70 43.49 22.41
C PHE A 612 16.35 42.79 22.63
N LEU A 613 16.36 41.60 23.26
CA LEU A 613 15.13 40.93 23.70
C LEU A 613 14.40 41.75 24.78
N GLY A 614 15.14 42.42 25.66
CA GLY A 614 14.58 43.33 26.68
C GLY A 614 13.79 44.49 26.07
N VAL A 615 14.34 45.18 25.08
CA VAL A 615 13.69 46.33 24.41
C VAL A 615 12.42 45.91 23.64
N LEU A 616 12.43 44.74 22.99
CA LEU A 616 11.26 44.19 22.29
C LEU A 616 10.16 43.77 23.27
N ILE A 617 10.54 43.23 24.43
CA ILE A 617 9.59 42.84 25.48
C ILE A 617 9.00 44.08 26.17
N GLU A 618 9.79 45.13 26.44
CA GLU A 618 9.29 46.38 27.05
C GLU A 618 8.33 47.16 26.15
N ALA A 619 8.56 47.16 24.83
CA ALA A 619 7.67 47.81 23.86
C ALA A 619 6.34 47.06 23.64
N LEU A 620 6.29 45.75 23.89
CA LEU A 620 5.08 44.93 23.79
C LEU A 620 4.19 44.99 25.04
N VAL A 621 4.72 45.50 26.15
CA VAL A 621 4.05 45.47 27.48
C VAL A 621 3.83 46.88 28.05
N SER A 622 4.30 47.95 27.38
CA SER A 622 4.04 49.34 27.75
C SER A 622 3.40 50.15 26.61
N ASP A 623 2.72 51.24 26.95
CA ASP A 623 1.95 52.10 26.02
C ASP A 623 2.79 53.24 25.40
N GLU A 624 4.12 53.18 25.47
CA GLU A 624 5.02 54.14 24.78
C GLU A 624 5.62 53.53 23.50
N ALA A 625 5.52 54.26 22.39
CA ALA A 625 6.05 53.83 21.10
C ALA A 625 7.58 53.95 21.05
N VAL A 626 8.23 52.90 20.55
CA VAL A 626 9.68 52.86 20.30
C VAL A 626 9.96 53.04 18.81
N ASP A 627 10.75 54.05 18.48
CA ASP A 627 11.17 54.36 17.11
C ASP A 627 12.40 53.51 16.74
N LEU A 628 12.25 52.67 15.72
CA LEU A 628 13.31 51.79 15.24
C LEU A 628 14.08 52.53 14.13
N ASP A 629 15.06 53.31 14.55
CA ASP A 629 15.81 54.27 13.72
C ASP A 629 16.54 53.67 12.48
N PHE A 630 16.97 54.55 11.56
CA PHE A 630 17.25 54.37 10.12
C PHE A 630 18.13 53.21 9.59
N VAL A 631 17.84 52.83 8.33
CA VAL A 631 18.61 51.92 7.45
C VAL A 631 19.70 52.68 6.67
N TYR A 632 20.94 52.17 6.65
CA TYR A 632 22.09 52.79 5.95
C TYR A 632 22.67 51.91 4.82
N GLY A 633 23.36 52.57 3.88
CA GLY A 633 24.17 51.95 2.82
C GLY A 633 25.13 52.94 2.16
N GLU A 634 26.28 52.47 1.66
CA GLU A 634 27.31 53.30 1.02
C GLU A 634 27.28 53.18 -0.52
N ILE A 635 27.60 54.26 -1.24
CA ILE A 635 27.69 54.26 -2.72
C ILE A 635 29.14 54.50 -3.14
N GLY A 636 29.68 53.57 -3.94
CA GLY A 636 30.98 53.69 -4.61
C GLY A 636 31.05 52.80 -5.86
N ASP A 637 31.64 53.31 -6.94
CA ASP A 637 31.70 52.71 -8.30
C ASP A 637 30.34 52.41 -8.94
N GLY A 638 29.40 53.35 -8.78
CA GLY A 638 28.06 53.27 -9.37
C GLY A 638 27.14 52.23 -8.73
N THR A 639 27.54 51.64 -7.59
CA THR A 639 26.76 50.62 -6.87
C THR A 639 26.55 51.04 -5.41
N LEU A 640 25.28 51.04 -4.98
CA LEU A 640 24.84 51.20 -3.59
C LEU A 640 24.85 49.84 -2.88
N ARG A 641 25.48 49.76 -1.70
CA ARG A 641 25.56 48.57 -0.85
C ARG A 641 24.82 48.81 0.48
N PRO A 642 23.63 48.23 0.71
CA PRO A 642 22.89 48.38 1.97
C PRO A 642 23.45 47.50 3.09
N LEU A 643 23.39 47.99 4.33
CA LEU A 643 24.11 47.47 5.50
C LEU A 643 23.25 46.74 6.58
N ASP A 644 21.89 46.76 6.56
CA ASP A 644 21.05 46.01 7.55
C ASP A 644 19.58 45.75 7.11
N GLY A 645 18.93 44.65 7.60
CA GLY A 645 17.46 44.40 7.52
C GLY A 645 16.95 42.94 7.30
N GLN A 646 17.79 41.96 6.94
CA GLN A 646 17.33 40.69 6.32
C GLN A 646 16.90 39.54 7.27
N GLN A 647 17.45 39.46 8.48
CA GLN A 647 17.31 38.29 9.37
C GLN A 647 15.97 38.24 10.16
N ARG A 648 15.21 39.33 10.16
CA ARG A 648 13.96 39.48 10.92
C ARG A 648 12.73 38.91 10.18
N LEU A 649 12.87 38.57 8.88
CA LEU A 649 11.75 38.23 7.99
C LEU A 649 11.55 36.71 7.75
N THR A 650 12.58 35.87 7.87
CA THR A 650 12.52 34.45 7.44
C THR A 650 11.81 33.50 8.43
N THR A 651 11.92 33.75 9.74
CA THR A 651 11.27 32.91 10.76
C THR A 651 9.76 33.10 10.84
N LEU A 652 9.27 34.28 10.45
CA LEU A 652 7.83 34.57 10.36
C LEU A 652 7.14 33.89 9.16
N PHE A 653 7.90 33.35 8.18
CA PHE A 653 7.36 32.88 6.90
C PHE A 653 6.82 31.44 6.89
N LEU A 654 7.30 30.53 7.76
CA LEU A 654 7.00 29.09 7.64
C LEU A 654 5.79 28.61 8.45
N ILE A 655 5.54 29.17 9.64
CA ILE A 655 4.28 28.94 10.40
C ILE A 655 3.09 29.52 9.62
N HIS A 656 3.36 30.54 8.82
CA HIS A 656 2.37 31.20 8.00
C HIS A 656 1.77 30.28 6.93
N CYS A 657 2.46 29.29 6.34
CA CYS A 657 1.98 28.64 5.10
C CYS A 657 0.73 27.72 5.22
N ALA A 658 0.60 26.86 6.24
CA ALA A 658 -0.59 26.00 6.40
C ALA A 658 -1.75 26.77 7.05
N GLU A 659 -1.42 27.63 8.01
CA GLU A 659 -2.34 28.60 8.57
C GLU A 659 -2.88 29.54 7.48
N LEU A 660 -2.03 29.98 6.55
CA LEU A 660 -2.41 30.76 5.38
C LEU A 660 -3.36 29.98 4.50
N PHE A 661 -3.10 28.71 4.19
CA PHE A 661 -4.02 27.92 3.38
C PHE A 661 -5.43 27.91 4.01
N CYS A 662 -5.53 27.58 5.30
CA CYS A 662 -6.80 27.60 6.02
C CYS A 662 -7.40 29.01 6.08
N ARG A 663 -6.59 30.05 6.31
CA ARG A 663 -7.05 31.45 6.32
C ARG A 663 -7.54 31.90 4.95
N GLU A 664 -6.87 31.53 3.86
CA GLU A 664 -7.28 31.83 2.49
C GLU A 664 -8.54 31.05 2.11
N LEU A 665 -8.68 29.80 2.59
CA LEU A 665 -9.84 28.94 2.33
C LEU A 665 -11.14 29.47 2.97
N VAL A 666 -11.06 30.04 4.17
CA VAL A 666 -12.23 30.56 4.90
C VAL A 666 -12.55 32.02 4.59
N LYS A 667 -11.80 32.68 3.71
CA LYS A 667 -12.08 34.07 3.33
C LYS A 667 -13.40 34.15 2.55
N PRO A 668 -14.35 35.02 2.96
CA PRO A 668 -15.63 35.17 2.28
C PRO A 668 -15.50 35.57 0.80
N GLU A 669 -14.41 36.24 0.44
CA GLU A 669 -14.08 36.69 -0.93
C GLU A 669 -13.70 35.51 -1.85
N HIS A 670 -13.38 34.36 -1.28
CA HIS A 670 -13.01 33.13 -1.98
C HIS A 670 -14.15 32.10 -1.93
N SER A 671 -15.40 32.58 -2.01
CA SER A 671 -16.53 31.67 -2.20
C SER A 671 -16.57 31.23 -3.67
N PRO A 672 -16.61 29.93 -3.96
CA PRO A 672 -16.92 29.48 -5.30
C PRO A 672 -18.31 30.00 -5.70
N GLY A 673 -18.48 30.41 -6.96
CA GLY A 673 -19.80 30.67 -7.53
C GLY A 673 -20.58 29.36 -7.73
N GLU A 674 -21.76 29.41 -8.33
CA GLU A 674 -22.58 28.20 -8.59
C GLU A 674 -21.97 27.26 -9.66
N ASP A 675 -20.90 27.69 -10.36
CA ASP A 675 -20.37 27.02 -11.55
C ASP A 675 -18.93 26.51 -11.32
N PHE A 676 -18.78 25.52 -10.45
CA PHE A 676 -17.51 24.79 -10.28
C PHE A 676 -17.76 23.29 -10.15
N SER A 677 -16.83 22.47 -10.67
CA SER A 677 -17.00 21.02 -10.73
C SER A 677 -16.73 20.32 -9.40
N THR A 678 -15.59 20.63 -8.76
CA THR A 678 -15.18 20.05 -7.48
C THR A 678 -14.43 21.11 -6.66
N PRO A 679 -14.54 21.11 -5.33
CA PRO A 679 -13.80 22.04 -4.48
C PRO A 679 -12.29 22.05 -4.77
N LYS A 680 -11.67 20.89 -4.99
CA LYS A 680 -10.24 20.76 -5.27
C LYS A 680 -9.82 21.42 -6.56
N THR A 681 -10.51 21.16 -7.67
CA THR A 681 -10.18 21.80 -8.96
C THR A 681 -10.31 23.30 -8.85
N TRP A 682 -11.38 23.78 -8.20
CA TRP A 682 -11.60 25.20 -7.99
C TRP A 682 -10.49 25.83 -7.12
N ILE A 683 -10.21 25.25 -5.93
CA ILE A 683 -9.18 25.76 -5.00
C ILE A 683 -7.80 25.79 -5.66
N THR A 684 -7.42 24.73 -6.38
CA THR A 684 -6.09 24.62 -6.99
C THR A 684 -5.88 25.52 -8.22
N ASP A 685 -6.97 25.99 -8.84
CA ASP A 685 -6.96 26.97 -9.94
C ASP A 685 -6.89 28.42 -9.43
N GLN A 686 -7.05 28.66 -8.13
CA GLN A 686 -7.00 30.02 -7.60
C GLN A 686 -5.58 30.59 -7.58
N ALA A 687 -5.45 31.88 -7.91
CA ALA A 687 -4.16 32.57 -7.91
C ALA A 687 -3.50 32.66 -6.52
N TRP A 688 -4.29 32.55 -5.45
CA TRP A 688 -3.79 32.50 -4.07
C TRP A 688 -3.27 31.12 -3.67
N TYR A 689 -3.51 30.08 -4.48
CA TYR A 689 -3.02 28.73 -4.22
C TYR A 689 -1.53 28.60 -4.49
N LEU A 690 -0.73 28.54 -3.42
CA LEU A 690 0.74 28.52 -3.50
C LEU A 690 1.27 27.21 -4.06
N HIS A 691 2.35 27.30 -4.85
CA HIS A 691 3.01 26.11 -5.42
C HIS A 691 3.44 25.09 -4.36
N ALA A 692 3.92 25.56 -3.20
CA ALA A 692 4.34 24.70 -2.09
C ALA A 692 3.21 23.79 -1.55
N TRP A 693 1.94 24.23 -1.65
CA TRP A 693 0.78 23.48 -1.17
C TRP A 693 0.43 22.27 -2.04
N ARG A 694 0.92 22.21 -3.28
CA ARG A 694 0.69 21.07 -4.20
C ARG A 694 1.28 19.76 -3.69
N HIS A 695 2.29 19.85 -2.83
CA HIS A 695 3.03 18.70 -2.31
C HIS A 695 2.88 18.54 -0.79
N ASP A 696 2.05 19.37 -0.15
CA ASP A 696 1.77 19.29 1.29
C ASP A 696 0.70 18.21 1.56
N PRO A 697 1.01 17.16 2.35
CA PRO A 697 0.09 16.04 2.57
C PRO A 697 -1.19 16.42 3.30
N THR A 698 -1.12 17.38 4.22
CA THR A 698 -2.27 17.84 4.99
C THR A 698 -3.22 18.59 4.08
N ILE A 699 -2.70 19.49 3.24
CA ILE A 699 -3.53 20.23 2.27
C ILE A 699 -4.14 19.28 1.22
N GLN A 700 -3.38 18.32 0.68
CA GLN A 700 -3.94 17.36 -0.28
C GLN A 700 -5.04 16.50 0.34
N SER A 701 -4.88 16.06 1.59
CA SER A 701 -5.91 15.33 2.32
C SER A 701 -7.16 16.18 2.58
N MET A 702 -6.99 17.45 2.96
CA MET A 702 -8.10 18.39 3.11
C MET A 702 -8.88 18.56 1.80
N LEU A 703 -8.18 18.75 0.67
CA LEU A 703 -8.81 18.90 -0.64
C LEU A 703 -9.60 17.64 -1.05
N ASN A 704 -9.04 16.45 -0.84
CA ASN A 704 -9.74 15.20 -1.12
C ASN A 704 -10.99 15.02 -0.24
N MET A 705 -10.92 15.41 1.04
CA MET A 705 -12.07 15.34 1.93
C MET A 705 -13.15 16.34 1.51
N LEU A 706 -12.78 17.54 1.08
CA LEU A 706 -13.73 18.53 0.57
C LEU A 706 -14.47 18.01 -0.69
N ASP A 707 -13.76 17.39 -1.62
CA ASP A 707 -14.37 16.75 -2.79
C ASP A 707 -15.35 15.64 -2.38
N ALA A 708 -14.93 14.74 -1.48
CA ALA A 708 -15.79 13.64 -1.02
C ALA A 708 -17.04 14.13 -0.28
N VAL A 709 -16.94 15.21 0.51
CA VAL A 709 -18.10 15.86 1.14
C VAL A 709 -19.01 16.43 0.06
N HIS A 710 -18.45 17.15 -0.92
CA HIS A 710 -19.21 17.76 -2.00
C HIS A 710 -19.95 16.73 -2.86
N GLU A 711 -19.28 15.66 -3.28
CA GLU A 711 -19.88 14.56 -4.04
C GLU A 711 -21.07 13.95 -3.31
N ARG A 712 -20.93 13.74 -1.99
CA ARG A 712 -21.99 13.12 -1.19
C ARG A 712 -23.19 14.05 -0.96
N ILE A 713 -22.94 15.32 -0.69
CA ILE A 713 -24.00 16.34 -0.55
C ILE A 713 -24.78 16.49 -1.86
N THR A 714 -24.08 16.52 -3.00
CA THR A 714 -24.69 16.60 -4.33
C THR A 714 -25.50 15.33 -4.66
N ALA A 715 -24.95 14.14 -4.39
CA ALA A 715 -25.62 12.87 -4.68
C ALA A 715 -26.91 12.67 -3.84
N GLU A 716 -26.88 13.06 -2.57
CA GLU A 716 -28.03 12.93 -1.65
C GLU A 716 -28.98 14.15 -1.71
N ASN A 717 -28.68 15.15 -2.56
CA ASN A 717 -29.45 16.40 -2.74
C ASN A 717 -29.73 17.11 -1.40
N ILE A 718 -28.68 17.22 -0.56
CA ILE A 718 -28.76 17.80 0.78
C ILE A 718 -28.78 19.33 0.68
N ASP A 719 -29.76 19.96 1.33
CA ASP A 719 -29.82 21.41 1.48
C ASP A 719 -28.80 21.90 2.53
N LEU A 720 -27.82 22.68 2.08
CA LEU A 720 -26.71 23.15 2.91
C LEU A 720 -27.16 24.12 4.01
N ASP A 721 -28.17 24.95 3.74
CA ASP A 721 -28.68 25.93 4.71
C ASP A 721 -29.34 25.21 5.89
N SER A 722 -30.25 24.27 5.60
CA SER A 722 -30.88 23.44 6.64
C SER A 722 -29.87 22.57 7.39
N ALA A 723 -28.86 22.02 6.70
CA ALA A 723 -27.81 21.22 7.34
C ALA A 723 -26.96 22.06 8.30
N TRP A 724 -26.61 23.29 7.91
CA TRP A 724 -25.88 24.23 8.76
C TRP A 724 -26.67 24.63 10.00
N GLU A 725 -27.95 25.00 9.86
CA GLU A 725 -28.84 25.32 10.99
C GLU A 725 -28.91 24.17 12.00
N ARG A 726 -29.02 22.93 11.51
CA ARG A 726 -29.04 21.73 12.35
C ARG A 726 -27.71 21.50 13.06
N LEU A 727 -26.58 21.77 12.39
CA LEU A 727 -25.23 21.58 12.92
C LEU A 727 -24.91 22.51 14.09
N VAL A 728 -25.36 23.77 14.02
CA VAL A 728 -25.07 24.82 15.00
C VAL A 728 -26.16 25.00 16.08
N ASP A 729 -27.19 24.14 16.11
CA ASP A 729 -28.27 24.21 17.10
C ASP A 729 -27.76 23.91 18.53
N GLU A 730 -27.65 24.95 19.36
CA GLU A 730 -27.18 24.81 20.75
C GLU A 730 -28.17 24.05 21.66
N SER A 731 -29.47 24.05 21.31
CA SER A 731 -30.52 23.45 22.14
C SER A 731 -30.73 21.96 21.88
N LYS A 732 -30.44 21.53 20.65
CA LYS A 732 -30.46 20.15 20.19
C LYS A 732 -29.28 19.93 19.23
N PRO A 733 -28.03 19.92 19.70
CA PRO A 733 -26.88 19.81 18.80
C PRO A 733 -26.94 18.55 17.93
N ALA A 734 -26.54 18.68 16.66
CA ALA A 734 -26.43 17.53 15.75
C ALA A 734 -25.19 16.69 16.07
N VAL A 735 -24.15 17.36 16.55
CA VAL A 735 -22.83 16.80 16.83
C VAL A 735 -22.40 17.30 18.21
N SER A 736 -21.94 16.38 19.06
CA SER A 736 -21.41 16.70 20.39
C SER A 736 -20.14 15.90 20.65
N PHE A 737 -19.22 16.50 21.42
CA PHE A 737 -17.96 15.87 21.83
C PHE A 737 -17.90 15.76 23.35
N TYR A 738 -17.46 14.61 23.85
CA TYR A 738 -17.13 14.44 25.26
C TYR A 738 -15.69 14.88 25.49
N LEU A 739 -15.48 15.83 26.38
CA LEU A 739 -14.16 16.33 26.75
C LEU A 739 -13.79 15.82 28.15
N LEU A 740 -12.70 15.04 28.24
CA LEU A 740 -12.09 14.67 29.51
C LEU A 740 -10.80 15.50 29.71
N PRO A 741 -10.82 16.56 30.54
CA PRO A 741 -9.59 17.26 30.89
C PRO A 741 -8.73 16.36 31.79
N ILE A 742 -7.49 16.08 31.35
CA ILE A 742 -6.52 15.27 32.11
C ILE A 742 -5.42 16.21 32.59
N ASP A 743 -5.66 16.88 33.71
CA ASP A 743 -4.86 18.02 34.17
C ASP A 743 -3.48 17.65 34.77
N ASP A 744 -3.17 16.36 34.96
CA ASP A 744 -2.01 15.89 35.76
C ASP A 744 -1.01 14.93 35.03
N MET A 745 -0.78 15.10 33.72
CA MET A 745 0.05 14.14 32.95
C MET A 745 1.42 14.67 32.48
N PRO A 746 2.50 13.86 32.56
CA PRO A 746 3.75 14.12 31.85
C PRO A 746 3.56 13.88 30.35
N SER A 747 3.25 14.95 29.61
CA SER A 747 3.09 15.04 28.14
C SER A 747 1.92 14.23 27.52
N GLY A 748 0.96 14.94 26.92
CA GLY A 748 -0.19 14.32 26.22
C GLY A 748 0.19 13.41 25.04
N GLU A 749 1.41 13.55 24.51
CA GLU A 749 1.93 12.75 23.38
C GLU A 749 2.30 11.32 23.79
N GLU A 750 2.90 11.11 24.97
CA GLU A 750 3.15 9.75 25.47
C GLU A 750 1.84 8.99 25.63
N LEU A 751 0.83 9.59 26.26
CA LEU A 751 -0.49 9.00 26.39
C LEU A 751 -1.11 8.70 25.02
N TYR A 752 -0.98 9.61 24.07
CA TYR A 752 -1.53 9.44 22.72
C TYR A 752 -0.90 8.24 21.99
N ILE A 753 0.43 8.07 22.05
CA ILE A 753 1.14 6.90 21.49
C ILE A 753 0.67 5.63 22.18
N LYS A 754 0.68 5.66 23.51
CA LYS A 754 0.32 4.57 24.41
C LYS A 754 -1.14 4.15 24.28
N MET A 755 -2.05 5.08 23.97
CA MET A 755 -3.43 4.76 23.67
C MET A 755 -3.52 4.14 22.28
N ASN A 756 -3.00 4.80 21.24
CA ASN A 756 -3.25 4.40 19.85
C ASN A 756 -2.43 3.18 19.36
N SER A 757 -1.29 2.86 19.98
CA SER A 757 -0.50 1.66 19.65
C SER A 757 -1.03 0.35 20.26
N ARG A 758 -2.02 0.42 21.17
CA ARG A 758 -2.41 -0.70 22.06
C ARG A 758 -3.83 -1.23 21.86
N GLY A 759 -4.50 -0.78 20.81
CA GLY A 759 -5.69 -1.44 20.30
C GLY A 759 -5.29 -2.43 19.20
N LYS A 760 -5.71 -3.69 19.30
CA LYS A 760 -5.74 -4.55 18.12
C LYS A 760 -6.88 -4.02 17.24
N PRO A 761 -6.58 -3.43 16.07
CA PRO A 761 -7.61 -2.94 15.16
C PRO A 761 -8.58 -4.07 14.79
N LEU A 762 -9.76 -3.70 14.30
CA LEU A 762 -10.60 -4.69 13.65
C LEU A 762 -9.88 -5.20 12.39
N THR A 763 -9.86 -6.50 12.19
CA THR A 763 -9.35 -7.12 10.97
C THR A 763 -10.31 -6.84 9.80
N ASP A 764 -9.89 -7.10 8.57
CA ASP A 764 -10.77 -6.92 7.39
C ASP A 764 -12.03 -7.78 7.52
N PHE A 765 -11.89 -9.00 8.07
CA PHE A 765 -13.02 -9.86 8.41
C PHE A 765 -13.94 -9.22 9.45
N GLU A 766 -13.40 -8.62 10.50
CA GLU A 766 -14.22 -8.02 11.55
C GLU A 766 -14.95 -6.76 11.09
N ASN A 767 -14.31 -5.95 10.23
CA ASN A 767 -14.97 -4.82 9.57
C ASN A 767 -16.08 -5.30 8.62
N PHE A 768 -15.80 -6.33 7.82
CA PHE A 768 -16.78 -6.95 6.94
C PHE A 768 -17.95 -7.56 7.73
N LYS A 769 -17.65 -8.31 8.78
CA LYS A 769 -18.61 -8.93 9.69
C LYS A 769 -19.54 -7.87 10.27
N ALA A 770 -19.03 -6.79 10.86
CA ALA A 770 -19.87 -5.73 11.43
C ALA A 770 -20.87 -5.16 10.40
N ARG A 771 -20.47 -5.04 9.13
CA ARG A 771 -21.37 -4.64 8.05
C ARG A 771 -22.39 -5.72 7.70
N LEU A 772 -21.97 -6.97 7.65
CA LEU A 772 -22.84 -8.13 7.41
C LEU A 772 -23.88 -8.30 8.53
N GLU A 773 -23.51 -8.12 9.79
CA GLU A 773 -24.44 -8.14 10.91
C GLU A 773 -25.49 -7.05 10.78
N LYS A 774 -25.09 -5.84 10.39
CA LYS A 774 -26.03 -4.75 10.13
C LYS A 774 -27.03 -5.12 9.02
N LEU A 775 -26.54 -5.68 7.91
CA LEU A 775 -27.39 -6.19 6.82
C LEU A 775 -28.38 -7.23 7.34
N PHE A 776 -27.92 -8.21 8.11
CA PHE A 776 -28.79 -9.26 8.66
C PHE A 776 -29.79 -8.73 9.68
N HIS A 777 -29.42 -7.75 10.49
CA HIS A 777 -30.33 -7.11 11.43
C HIS A 777 -31.49 -6.40 10.73
N GLU A 778 -31.22 -5.80 9.57
CA GLU A 778 -32.22 -5.12 8.75
C GLU A 778 -33.08 -6.09 7.91
N THR A 779 -32.50 -7.23 7.50
CA THR A 779 -33.15 -8.21 6.60
C THR A 779 -33.88 -9.35 7.33
N LEU A 780 -33.43 -9.79 8.51
CA LEU A 780 -33.92 -10.99 9.18
C LEU A 780 -34.78 -10.71 10.41
N PRO A 781 -35.71 -11.62 10.77
CA PRO A 781 -36.32 -11.62 12.09
C PRO A 781 -35.26 -11.71 13.20
N LYS A 782 -35.52 -11.08 14.34
CA LYS A 782 -34.56 -11.01 15.46
C LYS A 782 -34.05 -12.39 15.91
N ASP A 783 -34.93 -13.37 16.02
CA ASP A 783 -34.55 -14.71 16.48
C ASP A 783 -33.59 -15.42 15.49
N ASP A 784 -33.79 -15.21 14.18
CA ASP A 784 -32.93 -15.77 13.13
C ASP A 784 -31.58 -15.04 13.07
N PHE A 785 -31.59 -13.70 13.24
CA PHE A 785 -30.40 -12.88 13.37
C PHE A 785 -29.53 -13.35 14.55
N ASP A 786 -30.11 -13.41 15.76
CA ASP A 786 -29.41 -13.82 16.98
C ASP A 786 -28.81 -15.23 16.83
N ALA A 787 -29.55 -16.16 16.19
CA ALA A 787 -29.07 -17.52 15.92
C ALA A 787 -27.87 -17.56 14.95
N ILE A 788 -27.86 -16.73 13.91
CA ILE A 788 -26.75 -16.68 12.94
C ILE A 788 -25.51 -16.05 13.58
N ILE A 789 -25.64 -14.95 14.31
CA ILE A 789 -24.50 -14.31 14.99
C ILE A 789 -23.86 -15.28 15.98
N HIS A 790 -24.68 -16.00 16.75
CA HIS A 790 -24.18 -17.02 17.67
C HIS A 790 -23.44 -18.16 16.94
N LYS A 791 -23.84 -18.54 15.73
CA LYS A 791 -23.13 -19.56 14.94
C LYS A 791 -21.82 -19.05 14.36
N LEU A 792 -21.83 -17.81 13.86
CA LEU A 792 -20.69 -17.13 13.25
C LEU A 792 -19.48 -17.08 14.21
N ASP A 793 -19.70 -16.60 15.44
CA ASP A 793 -18.65 -16.54 16.48
C ASP A 793 -18.45 -17.85 17.24
N GLY A 794 -19.37 -18.78 17.07
CA GLY A 794 -19.42 -20.08 17.73
C GLY A 794 -18.90 -21.19 16.82
N VAL A 795 -19.82 -22.10 16.50
CA VAL A 795 -19.54 -23.36 15.80
C VAL A 795 -18.91 -23.19 14.41
N TRP A 796 -19.18 -22.09 13.70
CA TRP A 796 -18.56 -21.87 12.38
C TRP A 796 -17.09 -21.49 12.51
N SER A 797 -16.74 -20.66 13.49
CA SER A 797 -15.35 -20.37 13.82
C SER A 797 -14.59 -21.63 14.23
N ASP A 798 -15.23 -22.55 14.95
CA ASP A 798 -14.60 -23.81 15.39
C ASP A 798 -14.32 -24.76 14.21
N VAL A 799 -15.24 -24.81 13.23
CA VAL A 799 -15.02 -25.57 11.99
C VAL A 799 -13.79 -25.05 11.25
N LEU A 800 -13.70 -23.73 11.07
CA LEU A 800 -12.57 -23.11 10.35
C LEU A 800 -11.26 -23.18 11.13
N TRP A 801 -11.31 -23.19 12.46
CA TRP A 801 -10.12 -23.33 13.31
C TRP A 801 -9.34 -24.60 12.97
N SER A 802 -10.02 -25.70 12.62
CA SER A 802 -9.33 -26.94 12.20
C SER A 802 -8.49 -26.81 10.92
N PHE A 803 -8.62 -25.68 10.20
CA PHE A 803 -7.92 -25.36 8.96
C PHE A 803 -7.04 -24.10 9.08
N HIS A 804 -6.83 -23.56 10.31
CA HIS A 804 -5.96 -22.42 10.51
C HIS A 804 -4.55 -22.79 10.01
N GLY A 805 -3.96 -22.02 9.09
CA GLY A 805 -2.72 -22.35 8.39
C GLY A 805 -1.44 -22.32 9.25
N GLY A 806 -1.57 -22.56 10.55
CA GLY A 806 -0.51 -22.44 11.56
C GLY A 806 -0.27 -21.02 12.11
N ASP A 807 -0.99 -20.03 11.60
CA ASP A 807 -0.91 -18.62 12.02
C ASP A 807 -1.86 -18.25 13.17
N HIS A 808 -2.69 -19.21 13.61
CA HIS A 808 -3.66 -19.05 14.70
C HIS A 808 -4.72 -17.96 14.45
N LEU A 809 -5.04 -17.73 13.17
CA LEU A 809 -6.12 -16.87 12.67
C LEU A 809 -7.06 -17.66 11.77
N ILE A 810 -8.29 -17.17 11.57
CA ILE A 810 -9.30 -17.80 10.68
C ILE A 810 -9.98 -16.79 9.74
N ASP A 811 -9.63 -15.51 9.87
CA ASP A 811 -10.31 -14.38 9.21
C ASP A 811 -10.25 -14.51 7.68
N ASP A 812 -9.09 -14.93 7.22
CA ASP A 812 -8.71 -15.12 5.83
C ASP A 812 -9.51 -16.28 5.21
N GLU A 813 -9.60 -17.40 5.93
CA GLU A 813 -10.43 -18.57 5.60
C GLU A 813 -11.91 -18.19 5.57
N PHE A 814 -12.36 -17.37 6.52
CA PHE A 814 -13.74 -16.90 6.61
C PHE A 814 -14.11 -16.05 5.40
N LEU A 815 -13.30 -15.05 5.08
CA LEU A 815 -13.53 -14.14 3.95
C LEU A 815 -13.53 -14.90 2.63
N ARG A 816 -12.61 -15.85 2.43
CA ARG A 816 -12.54 -16.66 1.20
C ARG A 816 -13.77 -17.55 1.03
N TYR A 817 -14.26 -18.17 2.11
CA TYR A 817 -15.49 -18.98 2.03
C TYR A 817 -16.75 -18.13 1.85
N LEU A 818 -16.82 -16.96 2.49
CA LEU A 818 -17.90 -15.99 2.27
C LEU A 818 -17.91 -15.47 0.84
N GLU A 819 -16.75 -15.14 0.27
CA GLU A 819 -16.62 -14.74 -1.14
C GLU A 819 -17.16 -15.83 -2.07
N PHE A 820 -16.82 -17.10 -1.81
CA PHE A 820 -17.40 -18.24 -2.53
C PHE A 820 -18.93 -18.29 -2.41
N ILE A 821 -19.48 -18.18 -1.20
CA ILE A 821 -20.94 -18.24 -0.96
C ILE A 821 -21.65 -17.07 -1.67
N ILE A 822 -21.08 -15.87 -1.60
CA ILE A 822 -21.63 -14.66 -2.24
C ILE A 822 -21.59 -14.80 -3.76
N GLU A 823 -20.47 -15.26 -4.34
CA GLU A 823 -20.35 -15.52 -5.78
C GLU A 823 -21.40 -16.52 -6.28
N ILE A 824 -21.60 -17.62 -5.54
CA ILE A 824 -22.65 -18.60 -5.87
C ILE A 824 -24.05 -17.98 -5.75
N SER A 825 -24.28 -17.11 -4.76
CA SER A 825 -25.58 -16.44 -4.57
C SER A 825 -25.88 -15.47 -5.72
N GLU A 826 -24.88 -14.69 -6.14
CA GLU A 826 -24.97 -13.82 -7.32
C GLU A 826 -25.24 -14.63 -8.61
N TRP A 827 -24.57 -15.77 -8.80
CA TRP A 827 -24.84 -16.65 -9.94
C TRP A 827 -26.26 -17.21 -9.94
N ARG A 828 -26.83 -17.52 -8.76
CA ARG A 828 -28.22 -17.97 -8.64
C ARG A 828 -29.22 -16.89 -9.02
N ASP A 829 -28.83 -15.62 -8.89
CA ASP A 829 -29.58 -14.44 -9.34
C ASP A 829 -29.30 -14.06 -10.81
N ASN A 830 -28.40 -14.78 -11.51
CA ASN A 830 -27.85 -14.42 -12.82
C ASN A 830 -27.13 -13.06 -12.85
N VAL A 831 -26.47 -12.70 -11.74
CA VAL A 831 -25.64 -11.50 -11.61
C VAL A 831 -24.18 -11.88 -11.82
N ILE A 832 -23.45 -11.06 -12.57
CA ILE A 832 -22.01 -11.21 -12.76
C ILE A 832 -21.29 -10.56 -11.56
N PRO A 833 -20.37 -11.27 -10.89
CA PRO A 833 -19.53 -10.70 -9.84
C PRO A 833 -18.78 -9.45 -10.28
N GLU A 834 -19.08 -8.31 -9.66
CA GLU A 834 -18.39 -7.03 -9.90
C GLU A 834 -18.39 -6.20 -8.60
N GLY A 835 -17.30 -5.47 -8.35
CA GLY A 835 -17.12 -4.65 -7.14
C GLY A 835 -16.38 -5.37 -6.02
N THR A 836 -16.25 -4.69 -4.88
CA THR A 836 -15.63 -5.21 -3.66
C THR A 836 -16.50 -6.29 -3.03
N LEU A 837 -15.91 -7.16 -2.19
CA LEU A 837 -16.64 -8.20 -1.47
C LEU A 837 -17.81 -7.63 -0.64
N LEU A 838 -17.62 -6.45 -0.04
CA LEU A 838 -18.65 -5.78 0.75
C LEU A 838 -19.83 -5.32 -0.11
N GLU A 839 -19.58 -4.64 -1.23
CA GLU A 839 -20.64 -4.21 -2.17
C GLU A 839 -21.42 -5.41 -2.72
N ARG A 840 -20.72 -6.52 -3.00
CA ARG A 840 -21.32 -7.78 -3.42
C ARG A 840 -22.20 -8.39 -2.33
N ALA A 841 -21.74 -8.38 -1.08
CA ALA A 841 -22.51 -8.85 0.07
C ALA A 841 -23.77 -7.99 0.31
N GLU A 842 -23.64 -6.67 0.22
CA GLU A 842 -24.78 -5.74 0.30
C GLU A 842 -25.81 -6.11 -0.78
N ARG A 843 -25.44 -6.24 -2.05
CA ARG A 843 -26.41 -6.67 -3.10
C ARG A 843 -27.04 -8.04 -2.85
N ALA A 844 -26.29 -8.99 -2.30
CA ALA A 844 -26.76 -10.36 -2.10
C ALA A 844 -27.71 -10.50 -0.90
N PHE A 845 -27.52 -9.71 0.16
CA PHE A 845 -28.24 -9.87 1.44
C PHE A 845 -29.10 -8.67 1.84
N ASP A 846 -29.09 -7.58 1.08
CA ASP A 846 -29.92 -6.40 1.32
C ASP A 846 -31.42 -6.72 1.28
N VAL A 847 -32.20 -5.99 2.07
CA VAL A 847 -33.66 -6.13 2.18
C VAL A 847 -34.39 -5.94 0.85
N GLY A 848 -33.80 -5.19 -0.08
CA GLY A 848 -34.31 -4.98 -1.43
C GLY A 848 -34.13 -6.18 -2.37
N ASN A 849 -33.26 -7.15 -2.03
CA ASN A 849 -33.09 -8.36 -2.84
C ASN A 849 -34.18 -9.40 -2.51
N PRO A 850 -35.05 -9.79 -3.47
CA PRO A 850 -36.13 -10.75 -3.22
C PRO A 850 -35.63 -12.15 -2.83
N ASN A 851 -34.37 -12.48 -3.14
CA ASN A 851 -33.74 -13.76 -2.83
C ASN A 851 -32.87 -13.71 -1.56
N ALA A 852 -32.78 -12.58 -0.85
CA ALA A 852 -31.91 -12.42 0.33
C ALA A 852 -32.13 -13.52 1.39
N ALA A 853 -33.39 -13.85 1.73
CA ALA A 853 -33.69 -14.92 2.68
C ALA A 853 -33.20 -16.31 2.20
N SER A 854 -33.28 -16.58 0.89
CA SER A 854 -32.77 -17.81 0.27
C SER A 854 -31.24 -17.86 0.29
N HIS A 855 -30.58 -16.71 0.13
CA HIS A 855 -29.13 -16.60 0.25
C HIS A 855 -28.65 -16.81 1.67
N VAL A 856 -29.32 -16.22 2.66
CA VAL A 856 -29.02 -16.44 4.08
C VAL A 856 -29.20 -17.92 4.46
N ALA A 857 -30.25 -18.57 3.96
CA ALA A 857 -30.46 -20.01 4.17
C ALA A 857 -29.34 -20.86 3.52
N PHE A 858 -28.87 -20.48 2.33
CA PHE A 858 -27.75 -21.15 1.69
C PHE A 858 -26.43 -20.93 2.43
N LEU A 859 -26.14 -19.70 2.86
CA LEU A 859 -24.98 -19.37 3.69
C LEU A 859 -24.97 -20.20 4.96
N THR A 860 -26.10 -20.25 5.66
CA THR A 860 -26.27 -21.03 6.90
C THR A 860 -26.00 -22.51 6.65
N HIS A 861 -26.58 -23.08 5.59
CA HIS A 861 -26.35 -24.47 5.20
C HIS A 861 -24.89 -24.75 4.83
N ALA A 862 -24.27 -23.84 4.07
CA ALA A 862 -22.89 -23.99 3.60
C ALA A 862 -21.88 -24.10 4.75
N PHE A 863 -22.14 -23.47 5.89
CA PHE A 863 -21.35 -23.65 7.10
C PHE A 863 -21.82 -24.82 7.97
N ASP A 864 -23.14 -24.89 8.27
CA ASP A 864 -23.71 -25.89 9.18
C ASP A 864 -23.42 -27.33 8.75
N THR A 865 -23.28 -27.57 7.44
CA THR A 865 -23.03 -28.91 6.92
C THR A 865 -21.70 -29.52 7.36
N TRP A 866 -20.76 -28.70 7.82
CA TRP A 866 -19.44 -29.11 8.31
C TRP A 866 -19.37 -29.17 9.85
N VAL A 867 -20.36 -28.64 10.55
CA VAL A 867 -20.40 -28.65 12.02
C VAL A 867 -20.54 -30.09 12.53
N GLY A 868 -19.62 -30.49 13.41
CA GLY A 868 -19.57 -31.84 13.98
C GLY A 868 -19.05 -32.93 13.04
N VAL A 869 -18.39 -32.55 11.92
CA VAL A 869 -17.72 -33.51 11.02
C VAL A 869 -16.25 -33.65 11.44
N ASP A 870 -15.91 -34.78 12.06
CA ASP A 870 -14.55 -35.03 12.58
C ASP A 870 -13.47 -35.07 11.48
N ASP A 871 -13.81 -35.59 10.29
CA ASP A 871 -12.91 -35.66 9.14
C ASP A 871 -13.63 -35.16 7.87
N VAL A 872 -13.48 -33.86 7.59
CA VAL A 872 -14.03 -33.24 6.37
C VAL A 872 -13.40 -33.85 5.12
N ARG A 873 -12.13 -34.26 5.17
CA ARG A 873 -11.44 -34.86 4.02
C ARG A 873 -12.10 -36.18 3.64
N ALA A 874 -12.49 -37.00 4.60
CA ALA A 874 -13.22 -38.24 4.33
C ALA A 874 -14.53 -38.00 3.56
N ALA A 875 -15.24 -36.89 3.82
CA ALA A 875 -16.47 -36.54 3.10
C ALA A 875 -16.24 -36.28 1.60
N PHE A 876 -15.07 -35.77 1.23
CA PHE A 876 -14.68 -35.61 -0.18
C PHE A 876 -14.10 -36.89 -0.76
N GLU A 877 -13.27 -37.63 -0.01
CA GLU A 877 -12.68 -38.90 -0.46
C GLU A 877 -13.71 -40.01 -0.68
N GLU A 878 -14.92 -39.91 -0.11
CA GLU A 878 -16.05 -40.78 -0.43
C GLU A 878 -16.45 -40.65 -1.91
N HIS A 879 -16.43 -39.44 -2.44
CA HIS A 879 -16.95 -39.12 -3.78
C HIS A 879 -15.85 -38.97 -4.83
N PHE A 880 -14.65 -38.54 -4.43
CA PHE A 880 -13.57 -38.17 -5.34
C PHE A 880 -12.32 -39.05 -5.19
N VAL A 881 -11.52 -39.10 -6.25
CA VAL A 881 -10.19 -39.71 -6.25
C VAL A 881 -9.24 -38.84 -7.06
N ASP A 882 -7.97 -38.80 -6.66
CA ASP A 882 -6.92 -38.10 -7.39
C ASP A 882 -6.73 -38.71 -8.78
N LEU A 883 -6.80 -37.88 -9.83
CA LEU A 883 -6.62 -38.29 -11.22
C LEU A 883 -5.27 -39.00 -11.44
N ALA A 884 -4.20 -38.57 -10.78
CA ALA A 884 -2.88 -39.21 -10.87
C ALA A 884 -2.87 -40.63 -10.30
N ARG A 885 -3.78 -40.93 -9.36
CA ARG A 885 -3.97 -42.25 -8.74
C ARG A 885 -5.10 -43.06 -9.40
N SER A 886 -5.78 -42.50 -10.39
CA SER A 886 -6.97 -43.09 -11.03
C SER A 886 -6.68 -44.32 -11.89
N SER A 887 -5.44 -44.49 -12.37
CA SER A 887 -5.02 -45.64 -13.17
C SER A 887 -5.08 -46.98 -12.40
N ALA A 888 -5.09 -46.93 -11.06
CA ALA A 888 -5.30 -48.09 -10.19
C ALA A 888 -6.76 -48.27 -9.74
N ALA A 889 -7.68 -47.37 -10.09
CA ALA A 889 -8.99 -47.20 -9.43
C ALA A 889 -10.21 -47.33 -10.35
N SER A 890 -10.16 -48.12 -11.44
CA SER A 890 -11.34 -48.38 -12.29
C SER A 890 -12.47 -49.17 -11.59
N GLN A 891 -12.34 -49.47 -10.29
CA GLN A 891 -13.25 -50.32 -9.50
C GLN A 891 -14.02 -49.57 -8.39
N THR A 892 -13.73 -48.30 -8.09
CA THR A 892 -14.22 -47.64 -6.86
C THR A 892 -15.51 -46.84 -7.01
N GLY A 893 -15.97 -46.56 -8.23
CA GLY A 893 -17.19 -45.76 -8.47
C GLY A 893 -17.03 -44.25 -8.24
N ARG A 894 -15.89 -43.80 -7.70
CA ARG A 894 -15.55 -42.40 -7.39
C ARG A 894 -15.25 -41.58 -8.66
N VAL A 895 -15.29 -40.25 -8.54
CA VAL A 895 -15.07 -39.31 -9.65
C VAL A 895 -13.62 -38.81 -9.61
N PRO A 896 -12.83 -38.98 -10.69
CA PRO A 896 -11.47 -38.49 -10.73
C PRO A 896 -11.44 -36.97 -10.94
N LEU A 897 -10.73 -36.26 -10.05
CA LEU A 897 -10.49 -34.82 -10.13
C LEU A 897 -9.02 -34.52 -10.36
N ASP A 898 -8.74 -33.56 -11.23
CA ASP A 898 -7.42 -32.97 -11.43
C ASP A 898 -7.31 -31.73 -10.53
N THR A 899 -7.02 -31.96 -9.25
CA THR A 899 -6.91 -30.90 -8.24
C THR A 899 -5.69 -31.14 -7.37
N THR A 900 -5.13 -30.05 -6.84
CA THR A 900 -4.04 -30.08 -5.87
C THR A 900 -4.50 -30.57 -4.50
N ASN A 901 -5.79 -30.45 -4.16
CA ASN A 901 -6.36 -30.87 -2.89
C ASN A 901 -7.76 -31.47 -3.08
N LEU A 902 -7.92 -32.76 -2.76
CA LEU A 902 -9.23 -33.45 -2.84
C LEU A 902 -10.25 -32.89 -1.83
N ASN A 903 -9.80 -32.34 -0.71
CA ASN A 903 -10.67 -31.62 0.21
C ASN A 903 -10.94 -30.24 -0.37
N LEU A 904 -11.95 -30.13 -1.23
CA LEU A 904 -12.30 -28.89 -1.91
C LEU A 904 -12.76 -27.79 -0.94
N PHE A 905 -13.27 -28.16 0.24
CA PHE A 905 -13.55 -27.18 1.29
C PHE A 905 -12.25 -26.54 1.78
N ALA A 906 -11.26 -27.34 2.19
CA ALA A 906 -9.94 -26.83 2.58
C ALA A 906 -9.26 -26.05 1.44
N GLY A 907 -9.33 -26.56 0.20
CA GLY A 907 -8.80 -25.86 -0.97
C GLY A 907 -9.45 -24.49 -1.19
N CYS A 908 -10.76 -24.36 -0.94
CA CYS A 908 -11.46 -23.08 -0.99
C CYS A 908 -10.97 -22.14 0.12
N LEU A 909 -10.86 -22.65 1.35
CA LEU A 909 -10.33 -21.88 2.50
C LEU A 909 -8.90 -21.40 2.29
N GLU A 910 -8.09 -22.06 1.46
CA GLU A 910 -6.70 -21.68 1.20
C GLU A 910 -6.53 -20.77 -0.03
N LEU A 911 -7.28 -21.04 -1.11
CA LEU A 911 -6.97 -20.55 -2.45
C LEU A 911 -8.07 -19.70 -3.12
N TYR A 912 -9.29 -19.67 -2.59
CA TYR A 912 -10.38 -18.91 -3.22
C TYR A 912 -10.03 -17.41 -3.30
N GLY A 913 -10.40 -16.75 -4.40
CA GLY A 913 -10.05 -15.35 -4.67
C GLY A 913 -8.60 -15.09 -5.09
N LYS A 914 -7.65 -16.01 -4.85
CA LYS A 914 -6.22 -15.81 -5.21
C LYS A 914 -5.97 -16.03 -6.71
N ARG A 915 -5.11 -15.18 -7.31
CA ARG A 915 -4.73 -15.24 -8.73
C ARG A 915 -3.21 -15.18 -8.94
N THR A 916 -2.73 -15.83 -10.00
CA THR A 916 -1.36 -15.68 -10.52
C THR A 916 -1.44 -15.22 -11.98
N GLY A 917 -1.07 -13.96 -12.25
CA GLY A 917 -1.42 -13.31 -13.51
C GLY A 917 -2.94 -13.28 -13.69
N ASN A 918 -3.43 -13.77 -14.82
CA ASN A 918 -4.87 -13.85 -15.09
C ASN A 918 -5.53 -15.15 -14.60
N ARG A 919 -4.77 -16.11 -14.07
CA ARG A 919 -5.28 -17.44 -13.69
C ARG A 919 -5.73 -17.48 -12.23
N ARG A 920 -6.95 -18.00 -11.97
CA ARG A 920 -7.44 -18.31 -10.61
C ARG A 920 -6.69 -19.52 -10.04
N LEU A 921 -6.26 -19.44 -8.78
CA LEU A 921 -5.61 -20.56 -8.09
C LEU A 921 -6.62 -21.64 -7.66
N PHE A 922 -7.81 -21.22 -7.21
CA PHE A 922 -8.96 -22.09 -7.08
C PHE A 922 -9.85 -21.92 -8.32
N SER A 923 -9.93 -22.96 -9.13
CA SER A 923 -10.54 -22.89 -10.45
C SER A 923 -12.07 -22.81 -10.40
N LEU A 924 -12.68 -22.36 -11.51
CA LEU A 924 -14.13 -22.43 -11.68
C LEU A 924 -14.65 -23.87 -11.63
N ALA A 925 -13.85 -24.83 -12.10
CA ALA A 925 -14.14 -26.25 -11.99
C ALA A 925 -14.29 -26.68 -10.52
N GLU A 926 -13.29 -26.35 -9.69
CA GLU A 926 -13.31 -26.66 -8.26
C GLU A 926 -14.46 -25.94 -7.52
N THR A 927 -14.77 -24.71 -7.94
CA THR A 927 -15.92 -23.92 -7.44
C THR A 927 -17.24 -24.66 -7.67
N LEU A 928 -17.49 -25.11 -8.90
CA LEU A 928 -18.72 -25.85 -9.24
C LEU A 928 -18.77 -27.22 -8.55
N MET A 929 -17.63 -27.89 -8.37
CA MET A 929 -17.55 -29.17 -7.67
C MET A 929 -17.87 -29.03 -6.18
N LEU A 930 -17.29 -28.04 -5.51
CA LEU A 930 -17.61 -27.75 -4.11
C LEU A 930 -19.09 -27.41 -3.95
N PHE A 931 -19.63 -26.56 -4.83
CA PHE A 931 -21.05 -26.22 -4.81
C PHE A 931 -21.95 -27.47 -4.99
N ALA A 932 -21.60 -28.37 -5.89
CA ALA A 932 -22.35 -29.63 -6.08
C ALA A 932 -22.32 -30.52 -4.83
N VAL A 933 -21.21 -30.56 -4.09
CA VAL A 933 -21.12 -31.26 -2.79
C VAL A 933 -22.03 -30.62 -1.76
N LEU A 934 -22.05 -29.28 -1.66
CA LEU A 934 -22.94 -28.58 -0.72
C LEU A 934 -24.42 -28.86 -1.01
N ILE A 935 -24.81 -28.85 -2.29
CA ILE A 935 -26.17 -29.21 -2.73
C ILE A 935 -26.48 -30.67 -2.40
N HIS A 936 -25.53 -31.58 -2.60
CA HIS A 936 -25.71 -32.98 -2.22
C HIS A 936 -25.96 -33.15 -0.72
N ARG A 937 -25.16 -32.46 0.10
CA ARG A 937 -25.31 -32.49 1.56
C ARG A 937 -26.59 -31.82 2.04
N GLN A 938 -27.15 -30.87 1.27
CA GLN A 938 -28.43 -30.23 1.58
C GLN A 938 -29.63 -31.13 1.29
N TYR A 939 -29.62 -31.78 0.13
CA TYR A 939 -30.81 -32.44 -0.41
C TYR A 939 -30.71 -33.97 -0.53
N ALA A 940 -29.60 -34.56 -0.08
CA ALA A 940 -29.30 -35.99 -0.21
C ALA A 940 -29.54 -36.50 -1.64
N THR A 941 -28.92 -35.81 -2.62
CA THR A 941 -29.17 -36.07 -4.05
C THR A 941 -28.92 -37.52 -4.44
N ARG A 942 -29.89 -38.16 -5.09
CA ARG A 942 -29.77 -39.53 -5.60
C ARG A 942 -28.75 -39.60 -6.74
N GLU A 943 -28.03 -40.73 -6.79
CA GLU A 943 -27.03 -41.03 -7.84
C GLU A 943 -25.92 -39.97 -7.95
N ILE A 944 -25.45 -39.46 -6.80
CA ILE A 944 -24.46 -38.38 -6.74
C ILE A 944 -23.21 -38.65 -7.57
N ALA A 945 -22.67 -39.88 -7.56
CA ALA A 945 -21.49 -40.24 -8.35
C ALA A 945 -21.70 -40.07 -9.87
N VAL A 946 -22.90 -40.34 -10.38
CA VAL A 946 -23.23 -40.13 -11.81
C VAL A 946 -23.35 -38.64 -12.09
N ARG A 947 -24.02 -37.89 -11.23
CA ARG A 947 -24.21 -36.43 -11.39
C ARG A 947 -22.91 -35.66 -11.31
N LEU A 948 -22.03 -35.97 -10.36
CA LEU A 948 -20.70 -35.40 -10.25
C LEU A 948 -19.85 -35.73 -11.48
N ARG A 949 -19.95 -36.96 -12.02
CA ARG A 949 -19.25 -37.33 -13.27
C ARG A 949 -19.77 -36.56 -14.48
N ILE A 950 -21.10 -36.36 -14.58
CA ILE A 950 -21.69 -35.53 -15.64
C ILE A 950 -21.19 -34.09 -15.53
N LEU A 951 -21.26 -33.50 -14.33
CA LEU A 951 -20.77 -32.15 -14.08
C LEU A 951 -19.28 -32.04 -14.46
N ARG A 952 -18.46 -33.00 -14.04
CA ARG A 952 -17.03 -33.03 -14.34
C ARG A 952 -16.76 -33.09 -15.83
N ASN A 953 -17.50 -33.91 -16.57
CA ASN A 953 -17.35 -33.99 -18.02
C ASN A 953 -17.85 -32.74 -18.76
N LEU A 954 -18.87 -32.06 -18.23
CA LEU A 954 -19.34 -30.78 -18.77
C LEU A 954 -18.33 -29.67 -18.55
N VAL A 955 -17.79 -29.59 -17.33
CA VAL A 955 -16.72 -28.67 -16.91
C VAL A 955 -15.48 -28.90 -17.77
N ASP A 956 -15.01 -30.14 -17.86
CA ASP A 956 -13.88 -30.50 -18.72
C ASP A 956 -14.15 -30.21 -20.20
N GLY A 957 -15.41 -30.16 -20.65
CA GLY A 957 -15.78 -29.94 -22.05
C GLY A 957 -15.98 -28.46 -22.44
N ALA A 958 -15.88 -27.52 -21.49
CA ALA A 958 -16.07 -26.10 -21.75
C ALA A 958 -14.80 -25.46 -22.34
N ASP A 959 -14.96 -24.64 -23.38
CA ASP A 959 -13.86 -24.02 -24.13
C ASP A 959 -13.33 -22.71 -23.48
N ASP A 960 -14.11 -22.07 -22.60
CA ASP A 960 -13.75 -20.80 -21.94
C ASP A 960 -13.48 -20.99 -20.43
N GLU A 961 -12.36 -20.43 -19.95
CA GLU A 961 -11.82 -20.33 -18.57
C GLU A 961 -11.71 -21.60 -17.69
N VAL A 962 -12.34 -22.71 -18.04
CA VAL A 962 -12.32 -23.95 -17.24
C VAL A 962 -11.11 -24.83 -17.54
N ARG A 963 -10.43 -24.58 -18.67
CA ARG A 963 -9.14 -25.17 -19.03
C ARG A 963 -8.11 -24.07 -19.27
N LEU A 964 -7.34 -23.70 -18.25
CA LEU A 964 -5.94 -23.28 -18.39
C LEU A 964 -5.23 -23.26 -17.05
#